data_AF-A0A9W7C108-F1
#
_entry.id   AF-A0A9W7C108-F1
#
_cell.length_a   1.000
_cell.length_b   1.000
_cell.length_c   1.000
_cell.angle_alpha   90.00
_cell.angle_beta   90.00
_cell.angle_gamma   90.00
#
_symmetry.space_group_name_H-M   'P 1'
#
loop_
_entity.id
_entity.type
_entity.pdbx_description
1 polymer ?
#
loop_
_entity_poly.entity_id
_entity_poly.type
_entity_poly.pdbx_seq_one_letter_code
_entity_poly.pdbx_strand_id
1 'polypeptide(L)'
;MVLKKLDPSIPLLLRTSLQAHHRSIFLVIGSSASHTIPTLFQVRSKSTLDKSSILWTYKDDLGFSSHKKKRMKKLKGMEKKGLQVESATSFDLFLTTTQITYLYYKDASKALGKTYDMVVIQDFQSITPDLLAKTVETCRGGGVVVFLLSGVESLKSVYSMTMDVHSRYRGSSKEEVKPRFVERFFLSLTKSNRFLAVDEEFNILKMSERTVKSLKPDGVQGNVVVSKRQSAEDVELEKIKSQCEGNVKAIVSLCVTLCQAKSVLTFLDALSERAKTTVSLTSARGRGKSASVGMCVAAAVSYGYGRIALTGPEVGNLTTVMEFCQKGLDALNYLEHKDYTVIYDTSGGGQGDKTKAIVGFNIHREHMQTVTFHSPTEAFVFSNADLVCVDEAAAIPLPIIKSIIDSAGLSFISSTIKGYEGTGRGLSLKLIKAMREKKGGMVSGGGGGSDVKGKKGDKKVHEDRWKVEAEDYKRRVEAGEGNPNLKEITLTTPIRYGSGDPVETWLDNLLCLEDNAKQQLKTRPAPETCELYKVDRDALFSYHDLSEKFLHKVMGVLTSAHYKNSPNDLMLLGDSPTHRLFVLLGPENSETSLPDILAVVQVALEGNINKKTVEAQLGRGKREAGDMIPWTVSQQFGDAEFAKMSGARVVRLAVPEECQGMGYGSRAIEQVYRFYNGDFVDLGDVGSEKESDAEESDGEDEDEDESDEENNKGGLLNEKLKPRKKLPPLLLPLSEVKGTPQLDWIGTSFGLTPNLFKFWQRTGMKLLYLRQTANPLTGEHSSIMLRPLPNRSKFSDSWMPSFTADARRRFVNLLSTVFRSMEVRNALAVLEDVKAYHDKIDSRIDQASSGGSTKKERKVKNAANNLGDAISSRAGGKGGLTAAELRLVLTDHDMKRLELYGRNLCDHHLIADLVGGVARLQFLGRIKGVELSSVQSALMVGMGLQGKSVTEVGKELGLPDNQVLAMFNKAIRKMGAGIREAVEVEAANEFGQTGNKSVEGLEKMKDVTELTLEEEQEAAAEELKEKKKKKKKGGILDDDEIARYHVKGTQEEWKEALENKGEGEGGSVQVKRKRDAEEIEDAGLGENFKRSNRYYEEEEERVRESVGLKMTEKMKKDKKRKKKDGKKIREIGGLE
;
A
#
# COMPACT_ATOMS: atom_id res chain seq x y z
N MET A 1 4.81 17.72 -56.33
CA MET A 1 5.05 18.37 -55.02
C MET A 1 4.61 19.81 -55.14
N VAL A 2 3.56 20.21 -54.43
CA VAL A 2 3.16 21.62 -54.34
C VAL A 2 4.02 22.27 -53.26
N LEU A 3 4.84 23.27 -53.64
CA LEU A 3 5.62 24.04 -52.68
C LEU A 3 4.70 25.04 -51.97
N LYS A 4 4.13 24.62 -50.84
CA LYS A 4 3.28 25.46 -49.99
C LYS A 4 4.15 26.19 -48.96
N LYS A 5 3.96 27.50 -48.82
CA LYS A 5 4.65 28.29 -47.81
C LYS A 5 4.10 27.92 -46.43
N LEU A 6 4.99 27.56 -45.51
CA LEU A 6 4.64 27.27 -44.12
C LEU A 6 4.05 28.53 -43.45
N ASP A 7 3.00 28.35 -42.65
CA ASP A 7 2.42 29.44 -41.86
C ASP A 7 3.49 30.07 -40.93
N PRO A 8 3.64 31.41 -40.90
CA PRO A 8 4.65 32.08 -40.08
C PRO A 8 4.48 31.87 -38.57
N SER A 9 3.29 31.47 -38.10
CA SER A 9 3.01 31.26 -36.68
C SER A 9 3.79 30.08 -36.09
N ILE A 10 4.06 29.04 -36.88
CA ILE A 10 4.81 27.84 -36.46
C ILE A 10 6.28 28.18 -36.10
N PRO A 11 7.10 28.75 -37.01
CA PRO A 11 8.47 29.10 -36.68
C PRO A 11 8.55 30.23 -35.65
N LEU A 12 7.57 31.16 -35.62
CA LEU A 12 7.51 32.20 -34.59
C LEU A 12 7.32 31.60 -33.19
N LEU A 13 6.36 30.68 -33.02
CA LEU A 13 6.13 29.99 -31.75
C LEU A 13 7.39 29.28 -31.26
N LEU A 14 8.08 28.55 -32.13
CA LEU A 14 9.29 27.81 -31.79
C LEU A 14 10.43 28.75 -31.38
N ARG A 15 10.62 29.87 -32.07
CA ARG A 15 11.63 30.88 -31.73
C ARG A 15 11.35 31.56 -30.39
N THR A 16 10.11 31.99 -30.16
CA THR A 16 9.72 32.61 -28.88
C THR A 16 9.87 31.63 -27.73
N SER A 17 9.51 30.35 -27.93
CA SER A 17 9.65 29.31 -26.92
C SER A 17 11.12 29.03 -26.59
N LEU A 18 12.00 29.05 -27.59
CA LEU A 18 13.45 28.93 -27.40
C LEU A 18 14.02 30.10 -26.60
N GLN A 19 13.65 31.34 -26.93
CA GLN A 19 14.12 32.54 -26.24
C GLN A 19 13.67 32.60 -24.78
N ALA A 20 12.43 32.19 -24.51
CA ALA A 20 11.88 32.15 -23.16
C ALA A 20 12.27 30.89 -22.37
N HIS A 21 12.98 29.93 -23.00
CA HIS A 21 13.20 28.59 -22.46
C HIS A 21 11.90 27.87 -22.01
N HIS A 22 10.79 28.12 -22.70
CA HIS A 22 9.47 27.50 -22.46
C HIS A 22 9.23 26.34 -23.43
N ARG A 23 8.34 25.40 -23.06
CA ARG A 23 7.97 24.27 -23.93
C ARG A 23 6.83 24.68 -24.87
N SER A 24 6.67 23.94 -25.96
CA SER A 24 5.56 24.10 -26.91
C SER A 24 4.90 22.76 -27.21
N ILE A 25 3.57 22.78 -27.44
CA ILE A 25 2.77 21.59 -27.75
C ILE A 25 2.24 21.69 -29.18
N PHE A 26 2.42 20.62 -29.95
CA PHE A 26 1.84 20.44 -31.27
C PHE A 26 0.90 19.25 -31.29
N LEU A 27 -0.31 19.43 -31.83
CA LEU A 27 -1.23 18.36 -32.16
C LEU A 27 -1.26 18.21 -33.67
N VAL A 28 -0.82 17.06 -34.18
CA VAL A 28 -0.82 16.76 -35.62
C VAL A 28 -1.94 15.77 -35.92
N ILE A 29 -2.89 16.19 -36.75
CA ILE A 29 -4.05 15.38 -37.13
C ILE A 29 -3.86 14.85 -38.55
N GLY A 30 -3.92 13.52 -38.71
CA GLY A 30 -3.88 12.89 -40.02
C GLY A 30 -3.46 11.41 -40.04
N SER A 31 -3.88 10.72 -41.09
CA SER A 31 -3.45 9.38 -41.51
C SER A 31 -1.92 9.22 -41.62
N SER A 32 -1.19 10.22 -42.13
CA SER A 32 0.27 10.20 -42.36
C SER A 32 1.03 11.15 -41.45
N ALA A 33 0.51 11.42 -40.25
CA ALA A 33 1.06 12.39 -39.31
C ALA A 33 2.53 12.13 -38.91
N SER A 34 3.03 10.89 -38.98
CA SER A 34 4.45 10.58 -38.70
C SER A 34 5.41 11.26 -39.69
N HIS A 35 4.98 11.48 -40.94
CA HIS A 35 5.79 12.08 -41.99
C HIS A 35 6.00 13.59 -41.83
N THR A 36 5.26 14.26 -40.95
CA THR A 36 5.40 15.70 -40.66
C THR A 36 6.49 15.99 -39.62
N ILE A 37 6.81 15.01 -38.76
CA ILE A 37 7.84 15.13 -37.70
C ILE A 37 9.21 15.61 -38.20
N PRO A 38 9.77 15.11 -39.31
CA PRO A 38 11.05 15.59 -39.84
C PRO A 38 11.04 17.09 -40.16
N THR A 39 9.94 17.62 -40.69
CA THR A 39 9.81 19.04 -41.04
C THR A 39 9.82 19.90 -39.78
N LEU A 40 9.05 19.51 -38.74
CA LEU A 40 9.07 20.19 -37.44
C LEU A 40 10.47 20.17 -36.81
N PHE A 41 11.13 19.02 -36.88
CA PHE A 41 12.49 18.85 -36.39
C PHE A 41 13.47 19.78 -37.11
N GLN A 42 13.41 19.85 -38.45
CA GLN A 42 14.25 20.74 -39.24
C GLN A 42 14.00 22.23 -38.94
N VAL A 43 12.74 22.65 -38.81
CA VAL A 43 12.39 24.05 -38.47
C VAL A 43 12.98 24.44 -37.12
N ARG A 44 12.90 23.53 -36.14
CA ARG A 44 13.52 23.73 -34.83
C ARG A 44 15.04 23.75 -34.92
N SER A 45 15.68 22.78 -35.58
CA SER A 45 17.13 22.71 -35.71
C SER A 45 17.71 23.92 -36.45
N LYS A 46 16.98 24.55 -37.37
CA LYS A 46 17.40 25.82 -37.98
C LYS A 46 17.49 26.98 -36.97
N SER A 47 16.80 26.87 -35.84
CA SER A 47 16.76 27.89 -34.80
C SER A 47 17.79 27.65 -33.68
N THR A 48 18.53 26.53 -33.71
CA THR A 48 19.46 26.12 -32.63
C THR A 48 20.73 25.46 -33.18
N LEU A 49 21.89 25.72 -32.57
CA LEU A 49 23.16 25.09 -32.98
C LEU A 49 23.37 23.68 -32.38
N ASP A 50 22.59 23.29 -31.37
CA ASP A 50 22.80 22.04 -30.61
C ASP A 50 22.23 20.80 -31.33
N LYS A 51 22.95 19.67 -31.19
CA LYS A 51 22.46 18.34 -31.63
C LYS A 51 21.25 17.95 -30.78
N SER A 52 20.07 17.92 -31.40
CA SER A 52 18.80 17.65 -30.71
C SER A 52 18.56 16.15 -30.53
N SER A 53 18.09 15.78 -29.33
CA SER A 53 17.70 14.42 -28.95
C SER A 53 16.19 14.22 -29.01
N ILE A 54 15.74 13.05 -29.49
CA ILE A 54 14.31 12.77 -29.65
C ILE A 54 13.91 11.55 -28.83
N LEU A 55 12.79 11.66 -28.13
CA LEU A 55 12.09 10.57 -27.49
C LEU A 55 10.85 10.20 -28.32
N TRP A 56 10.78 8.96 -28.80
CA TRP A 56 9.63 8.43 -29.51
C TRP A 56 8.94 7.37 -28.66
N THR A 57 7.68 7.63 -28.30
CA THR A 57 6.88 6.76 -27.43
C THR A 57 5.67 6.19 -28.17
N TYR A 58 5.46 4.88 -28.00
CA TYR A 58 4.43 4.13 -28.72
C TYR A 58 3.91 2.96 -27.88
N LYS A 59 2.73 2.43 -28.23
CA LYS A 59 2.08 1.33 -27.51
C LYS A 59 2.67 -0.02 -27.89
N ASP A 60 2.41 -0.47 -29.13
CA ASP A 60 2.77 -1.81 -29.61
C ASP A 60 3.39 -1.77 -31.02
N ASP A 61 2.82 -1.03 -31.98
CA ASP A 61 3.34 -0.93 -33.34
C ASP A 61 3.86 0.48 -33.67
N LEU A 62 5.02 0.53 -34.31
CA LEU A 62 5.72 1.75 -34.71
C LEU A 62 5.49 2.06 -36.19
N GLY A 63 4.90 1.14 -36.98
CA GLY A 63 4.75 1.25 -38.43
C GLY A 63 6.08 1.16 -39.21
N PHE A 64 7.23 1.22 -38.52
CA PHE A 64 8.57 1.09 -39.07
C PHE A 64 9.53 0.37 -38.10
N SER A 65 10.63 -0.20 -38.62
CA SER A 65 11.61 -0.91 -37.78
C SER A 65 12.54 0.07 -37.05
N SER A 66 12.60 0.00 -35.72
CA SER A 66 13.55 0.76 -34.88
C SER A 66 15.03 0.42 -35.15
N HIS A 67 15.32 -0.81 -35.58
CA HIS A 67 16.69 -1.23 -35.89
C HIS A 67 17.19 -0.66 -37.23
N LYS A 68 18.18 0.25 -37.17
CA LYS A 68 18.84 0.85 -38.35
C LYS A 68 19.33 -0.20 -39.36
N LYS A 69 19.96 -1.29 -38.90
CA LYS A 69 20.47 -2.38 -39.78
C LYS A 69 19.37 -3.11 -40.54
N LYS A 70 18.27 -3.48 -39.86
CA LYS A 70 17.13 -4.17 -40.51
C LYS A 70 16.51 -3.29 -41.59
N ARG A 71 16.44 -1.98 -41.35
CA ARG A 71 15.89 -1.02 -42.30
C ARG A 71 16.78 -0.83 -43.53
N MET A 72 18.08 -0.62 -43.34
CA MET A 72 19.02 -0.55 -44.47
C MET A 72 18.97 -1.82 -45.33
N LYS A 73 18.75 -2.99 -44.72
CA LYS A 73 18.54 -4.24 -45.46
C LYS A 73 17.23 -4.25 -46.25
N LYS A 74 16.13 -3.72 -45.68
CA LYS A 74 14.84 -3.57 -46.36
C LYS A 74 14.95 -2.62 -47.56
N LEU A 75 15.61 -1.47 -47.36
CA LEU A 75 15.78 -0.42 -48.37
C LEU A 75 16.68 -0.91 -49.53
N LYS A 76 17.83 -1.52 -49.22
CA LYS A 76 18.67 -2.22 -50.22
C LYS A 76 17.93 -3.38 -50.91
N GLY A 77 17.01 -4.03 -50.21
CA GLY A 77 16.17 -5.09 -50.78
C GLY A 77 15.12 -4.56 -51.76
N MET A 78 14.60 -3.36 -51.53
CA MET A 78 13.69 -2.65 -52.44
C MET A 78 14.42 -2.11 -53.67
N GLU A 79 15.61 -1.54 -53.48
CA GLU A 79 16.51 -1.13 -54.58
C GLU A 79 16.83 -2.31 -55.52
N LYS A 80 17.17 -3.48 -54.94
CA LYS A 80 17.44 -4.71 -55.70
C LYS A 80 16.23 -5.24 -56.48
N LYS A 81 15.00 -4.87 -56.09
CA LYS A 81 13.77 -5.25 -56.78
C LYS A 81 13.37 -4.26 -57.89
N GLY A 82 14.18 -3.24 -58.15
CA GLY A 82 13.93 -2.27 -59.21
C GLY A 82 12.83 -1.24 -58.91
N LEU A 83 12.34 -1.16 -57.67
CA LEU A 83 11.56 0.00 -57.25
C LEU A 83 12.53 1.18 -57.10
N GLN A 84 12.40 2.20 -57.96
CA GLN A 84 13.16 3.44 -57.87
C GLN A 84 12.95 4.09 -56.49
N VAL A 85 13.98 4.06 -55.65
CA VAL A 85 14.10 4.87 -54.42
C VAL A 85 14.80 6.18 -54.78
N GLU A 86 14.30 6.88 -55.81
CA GLU A 86 14.79 8.23 -56.09
C GLU A 86 14.11 9.18 -55.09
N SER A 87 14.92 9.64 -54.14
CA SER A 87 14.59 10.21 -52.83
C SER A 87 14.20 9.15 -51.78
N ALA A 88 15.18 8.78 -50.95
CA ALA A 88 14.84 8.33 -49.60
C ALA A 88 13.89 9.38 -49.02
N THR A 89 12.67 8.99 -48.65
CA THR A 89 11.68 9.90 -48.08
C THR A 89 12.34 10.68 -46.94
N SER A 90 12.08 11.99 -46.82
CA SER A 90 12.64 12.85 -45.74
C SER A 90 12.60 12.18 -44.35
N PHE A 91 11.54 11.40 -44.12
CA PHE A 91 11.33 10.56 -42.95
C PHE A 91 12.39 9.45 -42.74
N ASP A 92 12.78 8.69 -43.76
CA ASP A 92 13.79 7.64 -43.64
C ASP A 92 15.20 8.19 -43.42
N LEU A 93 15.51 9.32 -44.06
CA LEU A 93 16.75 10.06 -43.81
C LEU A 93 16.79 10.55 -42.35
N PHE A 94 15.68 11.12 -41.88
CA PHE A 94 15.53 11.59 -40.50
C PHE A 94 15.78 10.46 -39.48
N LEU A 95 15.14 9.31 -39.64
CA LEU A 95 15.26 8.18 -38.71
C LEU A 95 16.67 7.55 -38.69
N THR A 96 17.44 7.69 -39.79
CA THR A 96 18.81 7.17 -39.88
C THR A 96 19.83 8.12 -39.25
N THR A 97 19.68 9.41 -39.53
CA THR A 97 20.64 10.46 -39.14
C THR A 97 20.49 10.90 -37.69
N THR A 98 19.25 10.97 -37.18
CA THR A 98 18.98 11.53 -35.86
C THR A 98 19.18 10.50 -34.72
N GLN A 99 19.40 11.03 -33.51
CA GLN A 99 19.47 10.24 -32.28
C GLN A 99 18.07 10.14 -31.66
N ILE A 100 17.41 9.00 -31.92
CA ILE A 100 16.05 8.73 -31.43
C ILE A 100 16.14 7.60 -30.39
N THR A 101 15.58 7.86 -29.21
CA THR A 101 15.32 6.84 -28.20
C THR A 101 13.88 6.35 -28.37
N TYR A 102 13.72 5.05 -28.63
CA TYR A 102 12.41 4.42 -28.74
C TYR A 102 12.04 3.78 -27.41
N LEU A 103 10.88 4.13 -26.86
CA LEU A 103 10.36 3.52 -25.63
C LEU A 103 8.91 3.10 -25.80
N TYR A 104 8.58 1.91 -25.28
CA TYR A 104 7.19 1.52 -25.10
C TYR A 104 6.55 2.33 -24.00
N TYR A 105 5.23 2.53 -24.05
CA TYR A 105 4.47 3.18 -22.98
C TYR A 105 4.65 2.51 -21.61
N LYS A 106 4.80 1.18 -21.58
CA LYS A 106 5.07 0.41 -20.35
C LYS A 106 6.43 0.73 -19.74
N ASP A 107 7.40 1.12 -20.57
CA ASP A 107 8.78 1.42 -20.19
C ASP A 107 9.04 2.93 -20.03
N ALA A 108 8.00 3.77 -20.05
CA ALA A 108 8.15 5.22 -19.96
C ALA A 108 8.86 5.68 -18.67
N SER A 109 8.85 4.88 -17.60
CA SER A 109 9.62 5.15 -16.39
C SER A 109 11.13 5.18 -16.61
N LYS A 110 11.66 4.49 -17.64
CA LYS A 110 13.09 4.52 -18.00
C LYS A 110 13.52 5.83 -18.67
N ALA A 111 12.56 6.63 -19.15
CA ALA A 111 12.84 7.98 -19.67
C ALA A 111 13.17 8.97 -18.55
N LEU A 112 12.83 8.62 -17.31
CA LEU A 112 13.06 9.46 -16.14
C LEU A 112 14.56 9.59 -15.85
N GLY A 113 14.95 10.75 -15.31
CA GLY A 113 16.36 11.12 -15.15
C GLY A 113 17.00 11.70 -16.42
N LYS A 114 16.55 11.30 -17.61
CA LYS A 114 17.02 11.86 -18.89
C LYS A 114 16.21 13.11 -19.30
N THR A 115 16.77 13.88 -20.22
CA THR A 115 16.13 15.05 -20.84
C THR A 115 16.22 14.96 -22.35
N TYR A 116 15.12 15.29 -23.01
CA TYR A 116 14.98 15.24 -24.47
C TYR A 116 14.57 16.61 -25.01
N ASP A 117 14.95 16.87 -26.25
CA ASP A 117 14.60 18.10 -26.94
C ASP A 117 13.20 18.01 -27.53
N MET A 118 12.89 16.90 -28.21
CA MET A 118 11.60 16.64 -28.83
C MET A 118 11.00 15.34 -28.30
N VAL A 119 9.71 15.36 -27.98
CA VAL A 119 8.97 14.18 -27.50
C VAL A 119 7.81 13.92 -28.46
N VAL A 120 7.76 12.72 -29.02
CA VAL A 120 6.70 12.26 -29.93
C VAL A 120 5.87 11.19 -29.22
N ILE A 121 4.56 11.43 -29.14
CA ILE A 121 3.58 10.52 -28.58
C ILE A 121 2.67 10.07 -29.73
N GLN A 122 2.79 8.81 -30.10
CA GLN A 122 2.16 8.27 -31.32
C GLN A 122 0.68 7.88 -31.14
N ASP A 123 0.36 7.06 -30.15
CA ASP A 123 -0.97 6.47 -29.97
C ASP A 123 -1.75 7.20 -28.87
N PHE A 124 -2.47 8.25 -29.24
CA PHE A 124 -3.25 9.05 -28.28
C PHE A 124 -4.34 8.22 -27.55
N GLN A 125 -4.96 7.25 -28.21
CA GLN A 125 -5.98 6.36 -27.62
C GLN A 125 -5.49 5.59 -26.38
N SER A 126 -4.18 5.37 -26.28
CA SER A 126 -3.54 4.62 -25.21
C SER A 126 -2.87 5.51 -24.15
N ILE A 127 -2.99 6.84 -24.27
CA ILE A 127 -2.34 7.75 -23.34
C ILE A 127 -2.95 7.61 -21.95
N THR A 128 -2.14 7.69 -20.90
CA THR A 128 -2.65 7.80 -19.53
C THR A 128 -2.16 9.10 -18.92
N PRO A 129 -2.90 9.68 -17.96
CA PRO A 129 -2.44 10.88 -17.25
C PRO A 129 -1.01 10.75 -16.70
N ASP A 130 -0.66 9.59 -16.14
CA ASP A 130 0.69 9.30 -15.64
C ASP A 130 1.74 9.25 -16.76
N LEU A 131 1.45 8.59 -17.88
CA LEU A 131 2.35 8.56 -19.04
C LEU A 131 2.56 9.97 -19.62
N LEU A 132 1.49 10.75 -19.71
CA LEU A 132 1.52 12.12 -20.19
C LEU A 132 2.44 12.96 -19.31
N ALA A 133 2.30 12.89 -17.98
CA ALA A 133 3.16 13.61 -17.06
C ALA A 133 4.64 13.18 -17.17
N LYS A 134 4.90 11.87 -17.26
CA LYS A 134 6.25 11.30 -17.44
C LYS A 134 6.94 11.81 -18.70
N THR A 135 6.24 11.80 -19.82
CA THR A 135 6.80 12.16 -21.13
C THR A 135 6.98 13.67 -21.27
N VAL A 136 5.98 14.47 -20.89
CA VAL A 136 6.02 15.94 -21.01
C VAL A 136 7.11 16.56 -20.12
N GLU A 137 7.34 16.02 -18.92
CA GLU A 137 8.42 16.49 -18.03
C GLU A 137 9.84 16.15 -18.53
N THR A 138 9.98 15.17 -19.42
CA THR A 138 11.30 14.86 -19.99
C THR A 138 11.76 15.89 -21.02
N CYS A 139 10.85 16.72 -21.51
CA CYS A 139 11.13 17.76 -22.47
C CYS A 139 11.88 18.95 -21.84
N ARG A 140 12.99 19.38 -22.46
CA ARG A 140 13.74 20.59 -22.09
C ARG A 140 12.99 21.86 -22.51
N GLY A 141 13.29 23.00 -21.87
CA GLY A 141 12.85 24.33 -22.29
C GLY A 141 13.35 24.70 -23.68
N GLY A 142 12.50 25.31 -24.51
CA GLY A 142 12.68 25.42 -25.96
C GLY A 142 12.33 24.13 -26.73
N GLY A 143 11.84 23.12 -26.00
CA GLY A 143 11.44 21.83 -26.52
C GLY A 143 10.06 21.78 -27.15
N VAL A 144 9.78 20.67 -27.83
CA VAL A 144 8.52 20.45 -28.57
C VAL A 144 7.94 19.09 -28.17
N VAL A 145 6.70 19.11 -27.68
CA VAL A 145 5.89 17.91 -27.43
C VAL A 145 4.91 17.76 -28.59
N VAL A 146 4.91 16.60 -29.26
CA VAL A 146 4.04 16.32 -30.39
C VAL A 146 3.11 15.16 -30.09
N PHE A 147 1.80 15.40 -30.20
CA PHE A 147 0.75 14.39 -30.17
C PHE A 147 0.33 14.06 -31.60
N LEU A 148 0.34 12.78 -31.96
CA LEU A 148 -0.16 12.29 -33.24
C LEU A 148 -1.59 11.75 -33.06
N LEU A 149 -2.50 12.21 -33.91
CA LEU A 149 -3.86 11.67 -34.03
C LEU A 149 -4.02 11.06 -35.43
N SER A 150 -3.94 9.74 -35.51
CA SER A 150 -4.19 8.98 -36.74
C SER A 150 -5.65 8.52 -36.82
N GLY A 151 -6.21 8.56 -38.03
CA GLY A 151 -7.55 7.98 -38.32
C GLY A 151 -8.74 8.83 -37.89
N VAL A 152 -8.58 10.14 -37.72
CA VAL A 152 -9.66 11.07 -37.38
C VAL A 152 -10.04 11.88 -38.62
N GLU A 153 -11.30 11.77 -39.05
CA GLU A 153 -11.85 12.53 -40.19
C GLU A 153 -12.55 13.83 -39.74
N SER A 154 -13.04 13.92 -38.49
CA SER A 154 -13.71 15.09 -37.91
C SER A 154 -13.31 15.35 -36.45
N LEU A 155 -13.34 16.60 -35.97
CA LEU A 155 -12.98 16.89 -34.57
C LEU A 155 -14.04 16.38 -33.58
N LYS A 156 -15.32 16.29 -33.98
CA LYS A 156 -16.37 15.60 -33.19
C LYS A 156 -16.03 14.13 -32.89
N SER A 157 -15.44 13.40 -33.84
CA SER A 157 -14.96 12.02 -33.61
C SER A 157 -13.86 11.92 -32.55
N VAL A 158 -13.15 13.01 -32.26
CA VAL A 158 -12.11 13.05 -31.22
C VAL A 158 -12.72 12.98 -29.82
N TYR A 159 -13.92 13.54 -29.62
CA TYR A 159 -14.59 13.54 -28.32
C TYR A 159 -15.27 12.23 -27.97
N SER A 160 -15.76 11.48 -28.97
CA SER A 160 -16.34 10.15 -28.76
C SER A 160 -15.30 9.03 -28.74
N MET A 161 -14.00 9.37 -28.87
CA MET A 161 -12.93 8.39 -28.91
C MET A 161 -12.80 7.63 -27.59
N THR A 162 -13.12 6.34 -27.62
CA THR A 162 -12.87 5.44 -26.48
C THR A 162 -11.37 5.16 -26.37
N MET A 163 -10.81 5.34 -25.17
CA MET A 163 -9.44 5.02 -24.86
C MET A 163 -9.26 3.52 -24.64
N ASP A 164 -8.08 3.00 -24.93
CA ASP A 164 -7.77 1.58 -24.71
C ASP A 164 -7.93 1.15 -23.25
N VAL A 165 -7.72 2.08 -22.30
CA VAL A 165 -7.88 1.82 -20.86
C VAL A 165 -9.33 1.57 -20.50
N HIS A 166 -10.30 2.06 -21.29
CA HIS A 166 -11.73 1.84 -21.07
C HIS A 166 -12.10 0.36 -21.16
N SER A 167 -11.35 -0.45 -21.91
CA SER A 167 -11.51 -1.91 -21.90
C SER A 167 -11.29 -2.54 -20.51
N ARG A 168 -10.46 -1.92 -19.65
CA ARG A 168 -10.21 -2.35 -18.27
C ARG A 168 -11.27 -1.85 -17.29
N TYR A 169 -12.06 -0.85 -17.67
CA TYR A 169 -13.13 -0.27 -16.85
C TYR A 169 -14.50 -0.88 -17.17
N ARG A 170 -14.58 -1.71 -18.22
CA ARG A 170 -15.74 -2.58 -18.47
C ARG A 170 -15.80 -3.67 -17.39
N GLY A 171 -16.44 -3.33 -16.27
CA GLY A 171 -16.88 -4.31 -15.30
C GLY A 171 -18.07 -5.12 -15.81
N SER A 172 -18.68 -5.88 -14.91
CA SER A 172 -19.94 -6.61 -15.14
C SER A 172 -21.17 -5.71 -15.29
N SER A 173 -21.03 -4.39 -15.09
CA SER A 173 -22.09 -3.39 -15.26
C SER A 173 -22.48 -3.19 -16.72
N LYS A 174 -23.79 -3.05 -16.97
CA LYS A 174 -24.38 -2.81 -18.32
C LYS A 174 -24.14 -1.39 -18.87
N GLU A 175 -23.62 -0.46 -18.06
CA GLU A 175 -23.40 0.94 -18.46
C GLU A 175 -22.18 1.10 -19.38
N GLU A 176 -22.34 1.84 -20.47
CA GLU A 176 -21.25 2.15 -21.40
C GLU A 176 -20.25 3.17 -20.83
N VAL A 177 -18.97 3.02 -21.19
CA VAL A 177 -17.89 3.90 -20.76
C VAL A 177 -17.94 5.20 -21.57
N LYS A 178 -18.14 6.36 -20.91
CA LYS A 178 -18.10 7.68 -21.54
C LYS A 178 -16.69 8.31 -21.37
N PRO A 179 -16.02 8.78 -22.45
CA PRO A 179 -14.66 9.32 -22.43
C PRO A 179 -14.59 10.80 -21.96
N ARG A 180 -14.89 11.07 -20.68
CA ARG A 180 -14.94 12.43 -20.11
C ARG A 180 -13.57 13.08 -20.02
N PHE A 181 -12.53 12.31 -19.71
CA PHE A 181 -11.17 12.84 -19.58
C PHE A 181 -10.63 13.39 -20.91
N VAL A 182 -10.97 12.73 -22.03
CA VAL A 182 -10.56 13.16 -23.38
C VAL A 182 -11.20 14.49 -23.75
N GLU A 183 -12.50 14.66 -23.45
CA GLU A 183 -13.21 15.92 -23.65
C GLU A 183 -12.53 17.07 -22.89
N ARG A 184 -12.27 16.86 -21.60
CA ARG A 184 -11.53 17.82 -20.76
C ARG A 184 -10.13 18.11 -21.29
N PHE A 185 -9.41 17.10 -21.78
CA PHE A 185 -8.06 17.26 -22.32
C PHE A 185 -8.02 18.26 -23.48
N PHE A 186 -8.86 18.08 -24.51
CA PHE A 186 -8.86 18.99 -25.66
C PHE A 186 -9.35 20.39 -25.29
N LEU A 187 -10.37 20.52 -24.44
CA LEU A 187 -10.82 21.82 -23.95
C LEU A 187 -9.70 22.55 -23.18
N SER A 188 -8.93 21.82 -22.37
CA SER A 188 -7.79 22.40 -21.65
C SER A 188 -6.67 22.91 -22.56
N LEU A 189 -6.41 22.23 -23.68
CA LEU A 189 -5.40 22.65 -24.66
C LEU A 189 -5.76 23.98 -25.32
N THR A 190 -7.05 24.24 -25.59
CA THR A 190 -7.51 25.52 -26.16
C THR A 190 -7.28 26.72 -25.24
N LYS A 191 -7.16 26.49 -23.92
CA LYS A 191 -6.88 27.53 -22.93
C LYS A 191 -5.39 27.89 -22.86
N SER A 192 -4.49 26.98 -23.30
CA SER A 192 -3.04 27.18 -23.24
C SER A 192 -2.54 28.16 -24.31
N ASN A 193 -1.58 29.01 -23.94
CA ASN A 193 -1.02 30.02 -24.85
C ASN A 193 0.09 29.48 -25.77
N ARG A 194 0.61 28.26 -25.54
CA ARG A 194 1.75 27.66 -26.29
C ARG A 194 1.37 26.37 -27.05
N PHE A 195 0.11 26.29 -27.46
CA PHE A 195 -0.47 25.13 -28.14
C PHE A 195 -0.80 25.46 -29.61
N LEU A 196 -0.44 24.56 -30.53
CA LEU A 196 -0.83 24.67 -31.93
C LEU A 196 -1.37 23.33 -32.44
N ALA A 197 -2.53 23.38 -33.09
CA ALA A 197 -3.13 22.22 -33.74
C ALA A 197 -3.01 22.37 -35.25
N VAL A 198 -2.52 21.33 -35.91
CA VAL A 198 -1.99 21.36 -37.28
C VAL A 198 -2.42 20.10 -38.02
N ASP A 199 -2.75 20.22 -39.30
CA ASP A 199 -3.02 19.07 -40.18
C ASP A 199 -1.75 18.50 -40.83
N GLU A 200 -1.88 17.47 -41.67
CA GLU A 200 -0.74 16.87 -42.40
C GLU A 200 0.01 17.85 -43.32
N GLU A 201 -0.67 18.90 -43.78
CA GLU A 201 -0.12 19.91 -44.71
C GLU A 201 0.45 21.14 -44.00
N PHE A 202 0.47 21.15 -42.67
CA PHE A 202 0.82 22.30 -41.84
C PHE A 202 -0.16 23.49 -41.85
N ASN A 203 -1.43 23.27 -42.18
CA ASN A 203 -2.48 24.26 -41.97
C ASN A 203 -2.89 24.31 -40.50
N ILE A 204 -3.09 25.52 -39.98
CA ILE A 204 -3.44 25.76 -38.59
C ILE A 204 -4.95 25.58 -38.40
N LEU A 205 -5.34 24.78 -37.40
CA LEU A 205 -6.74 24.58 -37.02
C LEU A 205 -7.24 25.71 -36.10
N LYS A 206 -8.53 26.07 -36.22
CA LYS A 206 -9.19 27.15 -35.45
C LYS A 206 -9.10 26.98 -33.94
N MET A 207 -8.89 25.77 -33.43
CA MET A 207 -8.69 25.49 -32.00
C MET A 207 -7.51 26.26 -31.38
N SER A 208 -6.55 26.69 -32.21
CA SER A 208 -5.34 27.39 -31.78
C SER A 208 -5.39 28.92 -31.98
N GLU A 209 -6.57 29.47 -32.25
CA GLU A 209 -6.78 30.90 -32.51
C GLU A 209 -6.24 31.79 -31.37
N ARG A 210 -6.36 31.35 -30.11
CA ARG A 210 -5.84 32.08 -28.95
C ARG A 210 -4.32 32.23 -28.97
N THR A 211 -3.59 31.17 -29.30
CA THR A 211 -2.13 31.19 -29.42
C THR A 211 -1.70 32.07 -30.57
N VAL A 212 -2.35 31.95 -31.74
CA VAL A 212 -2.06 32.81 -32.90
C VAL A 212 -2.28 34.29 -32.55
N LYS A 213 -3.35 34.63 -31.82
CA LYS A 213 -3.59 36.00 -31.32
C LYS A 213 -2.58 36.48 -30.28
N SER A 214 -2.10 35.57 -29.43
CA SER A 214 -1.07 35.87 -28.42
C SER A 214 0.32 36.07 -29.03
N LEU A 215 0.59 35.44 -30.17
CA LEU A 215 1.84 35.59 -30.92
C LEU A 215 1.81 36.89 -31.71
N LYS A 216 1.92 38.02 -31.02
CA LYS A 216 2.24 39.28 -31.71
C LYS A 216 3.70 39.22 -32.16
N PRO A 217 4.02 39.61 -33.40
CA PRO A 217 5.40 39.78 -33.82
C PRO A 217 5.95 41.04 -33.13
N ASP A 218 6.36 40.93 -31.87
CA ASP A 218 7.29 41.91 -31.33
C ASP A 218 8.51 41.92 -32.25
N GLY A 219 8.95 43.11 -32.67
CA GLY A 219 9.80 43.37 -33.82
C GLY A 219 11.13 42.61 -33.87
N VAL A 220 11.08 41.33 -34.21
CA VAL A 220 12.25 40.49 -34.49
C VAL A 220 12.42 40.39 -36.01
N GLN A 221 12.74 41.52 -36.63
CA GLN A 221 13.43 41.53 -37.91
C GLN A 221 14.94 41.59 -37.62
N GLY A 222 15.58 40.43 -37.58
CA GLY A 222 17.03 40.31 -37.49
C GLY A 222 17.49 38.92 -37.08
N ASN A 223 18.54 38.42 -37.73
CA ASN A 223 19.34 37.29 -37.24
C ASN A 223 20.05 37.73 -35.95
N VAL A 224 19.35 37.68 -34.82
CA VAL A 224 19.91 38.03 -33.52
C VAL A 224 20.41 36.75 -32.86
N VAL A 225 21.73 36.67 -32.72
CA VAL A 225 22.42 35.73 -31.83
C VAL A 225 21.77 35.81 -30.45
N VAL A 226 21.40 34.66 -29.89
CA VAL A 226 20.64 34.52 -28.64
C VAL A 226 21.41 35.13 -27.47
N SER A 227 21.19 36.42 -27.20
CA SER A 227 21.63 37.06 -25.96
C SER A 227 20.68 36.63 -24.84
N LYS A 228 21.15 35.80 -23.90
CA LYS A 228 20.38 35.43 -22.70
C LYS A 228 19.93 36.71 -22.00
N ARG A 229 18.61 36.95 -21.88
CA ARG A 229 18.10 37.87 -20.86
C ARG A 229 18.48 37.28 -19.51
N GLN A 230 19.50 37.83 -18.86
CA GLN A 230 19.92 37.40 -17.53
C GLN A 230 18.79 37.71 -16.54
N SER A 231 18.29 36.69 -15.85
CA SER A 231 17.29 36.89 -14.81
C SER A 231 17.96 37.45 -13.55
N ALA A 232 17.21 38.14 -12.69
CA ALA A 232 17.75 38.66 -11.42
C ALA A 232 18.32 37.53 -10.53
N GLU A 233 17.76 36.33 -10.62
CA GLU A 233 18.24 35.13 -9.90
C GLU A 233 19.61 34.64 -10.40
N ASP A 234 19.90 34.78 -11.70
CA ASP A 234 21.19 34.39 -12.28
C ASP A 234 22.32 35.32 -11.79
N VAL A 235 22.02 36.61 -11.67
CA VAL A 235 22.98 37.61 -11.15
C VAL A 235 23.31 37.33 -9.69
N GLU A 236 22.32 36.98 -8.87
CA GLU A 236 22.54 36.59 -7.48
C GLU A 236 23.32 35.26 -7.35
N LEU A 237 23.08 34.30 -8.25
CA LEU A 237 23.83 33.04 -8.26
C LEU A 237 25.31 33.27 -8.53
N GLU A 238 25.67 34.13 -9.50
CA GLU A 238 27.05 34.47 -9.78
C GLU A 238 27.72 35.20 -8.60
N LYS A 239 26.98 36.05 -7.88
CA LYS A 239 27.47 36.66 -6.63
C LYS A 239 27.81 35.60 -5.59
N ILE A 240 26.91 34.63 -5.34
CA ILE A 240 27.15 33.54 -4.38
C ILE A 240 28.36 32.70 -4.81
N LYS A 241 28.48 32.36 -6.10
CA LYS A 241 29.63 31.61 -6.64
C LYS A 241 30.96 32.33 -6.44
N SER A 242 30.96 33.66 -6.53
CA SER A 242 32.15 34.48 -6.31
C SER A 242 32.55 34.60 -4.84
N GLN A 243 31.58 34.51 -3.92
CA GLN A 243 31.79 34.65 -2.47
C GLN A 243 32.31 33.38 -1.79
N CYS A 244 32.06 32.19 -2.35
CA CYS A 244 32.54 30.94 -1.78
C CYS A 244 34.01 30.66 -2.12
N GLU A 245 34.77 30.09 -1.18
CA GLU A 245 36.17 29.69 -1.36
C GLU A 245 36.38 28.17 -1.16
N GLY A 246 37.50 27.65 -1.67
CA GLY A 246 37.95 26.27 -1.47
C GLY A 246 37.03 25.18 -2.06
N ASN A 247 36.91 24.04 -1.37
CA ASN A 247 36.11 22.89 -1.77
C ASN A 247 34.62 23.22 -1.92
N VAL A 248 34.11 24.17 -1.13
CA VAL A 248 32.72 24.66 -1.21
C VAL A 248 32.48 25.34 -2.55
N LYS A 249 33.44 26.16 -3.04
CA LYS A 249 33.34 26.81 -4.35
C LYS A 249 33.23 25.79 -5.48
N ALA A 250 34.03 24.72 -5.44
CA ALA A 250 33.99 23.67 -6.45
C ALA A 250 32.58 23.05 -6.58
N ILE A 251 31.94 22.75 -5.45
CA ILE A 251 30.60 22.14 -5.44
C ILE A 251 29.52 23.15 -5.81
N VAL A 252 29.56 24.37 -5.28
CA VAL A 252 28.60 25.43 -5.59
C VAL A 252 28.71 25.86 -7.06
N SER A 253 29.88 25.76 -7.69
CA SER A 253 30.06 26.06 -9.12
C SER A 253 29.23 25.14 -10.03
N LEU A 254 28.98 23.89 -9.61
CA LEU A 254 28.15 22.92 -10.31
C LEU A 254 26.65 23.23 -10.24
N CYS A 255 26.23 24.10 -9.31
CA CYS A 255 24.83 24.47 -9.15
C CYS A 255 24.36 25.35 -10.33
N VAL A 256 23.20 24.99 -10.88
CA VAL A 256 22.59 25.70 -12.02
C VAL A 256 21.65 26.80 -11.56
N THR A 257 20.96 26.61 -10.43
CA THR A 257 19.97 27.55 -9.91
C THR A 257 20.36 28.10 -8.54
N LEU A 258 19.87 29.30 -8.23
CA LEU A 258 20.06 29.94 -6.95
C LEU A 258 19.45 29.14 -5.78
N CYS A 259 18.26 28.58 -5.96
CA CYS A 259 17.65 27.70 -4.94
C CYS A 259 18.52 26.47 -4.65
N GLN A 260 19.13 25.89 -5.68
CA GLN A 260 20.03 24.76 -5.52
C GLN A 260 21.29 25.16 -4.73
N ALA A 261 21.92 26.29 -5.07
CA ALA A 261 23.09 26.80 -4.36
C ALA A 261 22.80 27.05 -2.87
N LYS A 262 21.69 27.74 -2.55
CA LYS A 262 21.25 27.97 -1.17
C LYS A 262 21.01 26.65 -0.43
N SER A 263 20.40 25.67 -1.09
CA SER A 263 20.14 24.35 -0.49
C SER A 263 21.42 23.60 -0.16
N VAL A 264 22.37 23.58 -1.11
CA VAL A 264 23.68 22.94 -0.92
C VAL A 264 24.45 23.61 0.22
N LEU A 265 24.44 24.94 0.31
CA LEU A 265 25.05 25.65 1.44
C LEU A 265 24.47 25.21 2.80
N THR A 266 23.14 25.12 2.92
CA THR A 266 22.52 24.63 4.16
C THR A 266 22.91 23.18 4.49
N PHE A 267 23.09 22.32 3.48
CA PHE A 267 23.61 20.97 3.69
C PHE A 267 25.07 20.98 4.17
N LEU A 268 25.92 21.84 3.59
CA LEU A 268 27.31 21.99 3.99
C LEU A 268 27.43 22.52 5.43
N ASP A 269 26.59 23.48 5.81
CA ASP A 269 26.50 23.98 7.19
C ASP A 269 26.16 22.83 8.16
N ALA A 270 25.15 22.01 7.82
CA ALA A 270 24.79 20.84 8.62
C ALA A 270 25.91 19.78 8.69
N LEU A 271 26.68 19.58 7.61
CA LEU A 271 27.84 18.68 7.61
C LEU A 271 28.96 19.18 8.53
N SER A 272 29.15 20.50 8.61
CA SER A 272 30.16 21.13 9.48
C SER A 272 29.81 21.07 10.97
N GLU A 273 28.51 21.15 11.32
CA GLU A 273 28.03 21.11 12.70
C GLU A 273 28.24 19.73 13.37
N ARG A 274 28.30 18.63 12.59
CA ARG A 274 28.43 17.23 13.06
C ARG A 274 27.42 16.80 14.14
N ALA A 275 26.34 17.56 14.34
CA ALA A 275 25.30 17.28 15.32
C ALA A 275 24.23 16.31 14.77
N LYS A 276 23.41 15.74 15.67
CA LYS A 276 22.25 14.90 15.31
C LYS A 276 21.14 15.75 14.69
N THR A 277 21.36 16.21 13.46
CA THR A 277 20.48 17.09 12.69
C THR A 277 19.87 16.32 11.52
N THR A 278 18.59 16.56 11.26
CA THR A 278 17.88 16.05 10.09
C THR A 278 17.63 17.21 9.14
N VAL A 279 18.09 17.10 7.89
CA VAL A 279 17.80 18.09 6.83
C VAL A 279 16.79 17.48 5.87
N SER A 280 15.63 18.12 5.74
CA SER A 280 14.56 17.67 4.84
C SER A 280 14.48 18.58 3.63
N LEU A 281 14.88 18.06 2.46
CA LEU A 281 14.76 18.71 1.17
C LEU A 281 13.46 18.28 0.47
N THR A 282 12.58 19.24 0.24
CA THR A 282 11.32 19.01 -0.44
C THR A 282 11.27 19.73 -1.77
N SER A 283 10.74 19.10 -2.81
CA SER A 283 10.63 19.76 -4.10
C SER A 283 9.56 19.16 -4.99
N ALA A 284 9.17 19.91 -6.03
CA ALA A 284 8.49 19.36 -7.17
C ALA A 284 9.44 18.50 -8.01
N ARG A 285 8.89 17.68 -8.89
CA ARG A 285 9.69 16.89 -9.81
C ARG A 285 10.45 17.78 -10.80
N GLY A 286 11.63 17.32 -11.23
CA GLY A 286 12.45 18.02 -12.23
C GLY A 286 13.12 19.30 -11.73
N ARG A 287 13.21 19.50 -10.40
CA ARG A 287 13.87 20.66 -9.75
C ARG A 287 15.33 20.41 -9.33
N GLY A 288 15.89 19.22 -9.60
CA GLY A 288 17.29 18.90 -9.30
C GLY A 288 17.56 18.32 -7.91
N LYS A 289 16.55 17.72 -7.25
CA LYS A 289 16.64 17.14 -5.90
C LYS A 289 17.78 16.14 -5.74
N SER A 290 17.77 15.07 -6.54
CA SER A 290 18.78 14.01 -6.52
C SER A 290 20.17 14.51 -6.90
N ALA A 291 20.25 15.52 -7.78
CA ALA A 291 21.52 16.18 -8.11
C ALA A 291 22.09 16.94 -6.90
N SER A 292 21.26 17.68 -6.16
CA SER A 292 21.67 18.36 -4.92
C SER A 292 22.15 17.37 -3.87
N VAL A 293 21.43 16.26 -3.65
CA VAL A 293 21.84 15.21 -2.71
C VAL A 293 23.17 14.58 -3.13
N GLY A 294 23.36 14.26 -4.42
CA GLY A 294 24.62 13.70 -4.93
C GLY A 294 25.82 14.63 -4.73
N MET A 295 25.65 15.93 -4.99
CA MET A 295 26.69 16.93 -4.72
C MET A 295 27.01 17.03 -3.22
N CYS A 296 26.01 16.93 -2.34
CA CYS A 296 26.21 16.95 -0.89
C CYS A 296 26.91 15.69 -0.37
N VAL A 297 26.68 14.52 -0.98
CA VAL A 297 27.40 13.29 -0.65
C VAL A 297 28.88 13.40 -1.02
N ALA A 298 29.20 13.95 -2.19
CA ALA A 298 30.59 14.25 -2.56
C ALA A 298 31.23 15.26 -1.60
N ALA A 299 30.46 16.26 -1.13
CA ALA A 299 30.93 17.17 -0.09
C ALA A 299 31.24 16.45 1.23
N ALA A 300 30.36 15.56 1.68
CA ALA A 300 30.53 14.80 2.92
C ALA A 300 31.81 13.94 2.90
N VAL A 301 32.16 13.37 1.75
CA VAL A 301 33.47 12.72 1.57
C VAL A 301 34.61 13.70 1.88
N SER A 302 34.56 14.92 1.35
CA SER A 302 35.60 15.94 1.61
C SER A 302 35.67 16.44 3.06
N TYR A 303 34.56 16.36 3.83
CA TYR A 303 34.54 16.68 5.27
C TYR A 303 35.01 15.52 6.17
N GLY A 304 35.36 14.38 5.57
CA GLY A 304 35.95 13.22 6.25
C GLY A 304 34.93 12.26 6.89
N TYR A 305 33.71 12.17 6.36
CA TYR A 305 32.75 11.14 6.78
C TYR A 305 33.18 9.76 6.25
N GLY A 306 33.29 8.76 7.12
CA GLY A 306 33.84 7.45 6.77
C GLY A 306 32.83 6.55 6.06
N ARG A 307 31.66 6.35 6.67
CA ARG A 307 30.62 5.46 6.14
C ARG A 307 29.36 6.24 5.80
N ILE A 308 29.08 6.37 4.50
CA ILE A 308 27.89 7.06 3.98
C ILE A 308 26.94 6.03 3.38
N ALA A 309 25.75 5.91 3.97
CA ALA A 309 24.71 5.00 3.50
C ALA A 309 23.68 5.76 2.66
N LEU A 310 23.51 5.35 1.40
CA LEU A 310 22.47 5.85 0.51
C LEU A 310 21.31 4.85 0.50
N THR A 311 20.08 5.34 0.57
CA THR A 311 18.89 4.48 0.43
C THR A 311 17.80 5.14 -0.39
N GLY A 312 16.96 4.32 -0.97
CA GLY A 312 15.87 4.69 -1.87
C GLY A 312 15.00 3.47 -2.19
N PRO A 313 13.83 3.65 -2.82
CA PRO A 313 12.89 2.56 -3.07
C PRO A 313 13.43 1.54 -4.08
N GLU A 314 14.15 2.00 -5.11
CA GLU A 314 14.77 1.18 -6.15
C GLU A 314 16.16 1.72 -6.51
N VAL A 315 17.07 0.83 -6.90
CA VAL A 315 18.43 1.19 -7.36
C VAL A 315 18.40 2.15 -8.54
N GLY A 316 17.41 1.99 -9.44
CA GLY A 316 17.28 2.80 -10.66
C GLY A 316 17.07 4.30 -10.41
N ASN A 317 16.46 4.68 -9.27
CA ASN A 317 16.22 6.08 -8.95
C ASN A 317 17.50 6.80 -8.51
N LEU A 318 18.44 6.05 -7.93
CA LEU A 318 19.68 6.58 -7.38
C LEU A 318 20.78 6.76 -8.42
N THR A 319 20.59 6.32 -9.66
CA THR A 319 21.58 6.53 -10.73
C THR A 319 21.97 8.00 -10.85
N THR A 320 20.99 8.90 -10.75
CA THR A 320 21.22 10.35 -10.81
C THR A 320 22.00 10.85 -9.60
N VAL A 321 21.72 10.36 -8.38
CA VAL A 321 22.50 10.71 -7.17
C VAL A 321 23.95 10.27 -7.33
N MET A 322 24.17 9.04 -7.83
CA MET A 322 25.52 8.49 -8.04
C MET A 322 26.28 9.23 -9.13
N GLU A 323 25.65 9.55 -10.26
CA GLU A 323 26.25 10.34 -11.35
C GLU A 323 26.68 11.75 -10.87
N PHE A 324 25.86 12.41 -10.06
CA PHE A 324 26.20 13.73 -9.50
C PHE A 324 27.21 13.64 -8.35
N CYS A 325 27.25 12.53 -7.62
CA CYS A 325 28.34 12.24 -6.68
C CYS A 325 29.68 12.12 -7.42
N GLN A 326 29.71 11.39 -8.53
CA GLN A 326 30.90 11.29 -9.38
C GLN A 326 31.36 12.66 -9.89
N LYS A 327 30.44 13.46 -10.47
CA LYS A 327 30.76 14.83 -10.92
C LYS A 327 31.24 15.73 -9.79
N GLY A 328 30.71 15.56 -8.58
CA GLY A 328 31.15 16.28 -7.39
C GLY A 328 32.56 15.89 -6.97
N LEU A 329 32.90 14.60 -6.98
CA LEU A 329 34.25 14.09 -6.72
C LEU A 329 35.25 14.61 -7.76
N ASP A 330 34.88 14.58 -9.04
CA ASP A 330 35.72 15.09 -10.12
C ASP A 330 35.97 16.61 -9.96
N ALA A 331 34.95 17.39 -9.56
CA ALA A 331 35.09 18.82 -9.28
C ALA A 331 35.99 19.12 -8.06
N LEU A 332 36.07 18.18 -7.12
CA LEU A 332 36.99 18.21 -5.98
C LEU A 332 38.39 17.67 -6.32
N ASN A 333 38.66 17.39 -7.60
CA ASN A 333 39.90 16.81 -8.12
C ASN A 333 40.23 15.42 -7.54
N TYR A 334 39.22 14.58 -7.32
CA TYR A 334 39.41 13.14 -7.09
C TYR A 334 39.46 12.42 -8.43
N LEU A 335 40.45 11.55 -8.63
CA LEU A 335 40.64 10.82 -9.89
C LEU A 335 40.10 9.39 -9.80
N GLU A 336 39.31 8.99 -10.80
CA GLU A 336 38.81 7.61 -10.93
C GLU A 336 40.00 6.62 -11.07
N HIS A 337 39.89 5.46 -10.41
CA HIS A 337 40.90 4.40 -10.29
C HIS A 337 42.15 4.74 -9.48
N LYS A 338 42.41 6.02 -9.18
CA LYS A 338 43.53 6.43 -8.32
C LYS A 338 43.10 6.79 -6.90
N ASP A 339 42.05 7.60 -6.77
CA ASP A 339 41.55 8.07 -5.48
C ASP A 339 40.24 7.37 -5.09
N TYR A 340 39.47 6.89 -6.08
CA TYR A 340 38.25 6.13 -5.85
C TYR A 340 38.00 5.03 -6.90
N THR A 341 37.27 3.99 -6.50
CA THR A 341 36.81 2.91 -7.37
C THR A 341 35.29 2.80 -7.34
N VAL A 342 34.69 2.56 -8.50
CA VAL A 342 33.23 2.47 -8.69
C VAL A 342 32.77 1.02 -8.58
N ILE A 343 31.76 0.76 -7.75
CA ILE A 343 31.12 -0.54 -7.57
C ILE A 343 29.89 -0.60 -8.48
N TYR A 344 29.83 -1.63 -9.33
CA TYR A 344 28.70 -1.88 -10.22
C TYR A 344 27.87 -3.07 -9.75
N ASP A 345 26.57 -3.04 -10.00
CA ASP A 345 25.71 -4.19 -9.72
C ASP A 345 26.05 -5.37 -10.64
N THR A 346 26.39 -6.50 -10.05
CA THR A 346 26.70 -7.76 -10.76
C THR A 346 25.53 -8.75 -10.75
N SER A 347 24.47 -8.45 -9.99
CA SER A 347 23.32 -9.32 -9.72
C SER A 347 22.37 -9.49 -10.92
N GLY A 348 22.50 -8.64 -11.94
CA GLY A 348 21.74 -8.70 -13.20
C GLY A 348 22.22 -9.80 -14.16
N GLY A 349 22.13 -11.06 -13.74
CA GLY A 349 22.44 -12.26 -14.54
C GLY A 349 21.37 -12.66 -15.56
N GLY A 350 20.68 -11.70 -16.18
CA GLY A 350 19.60 -11.93 -17.16
C GLY A 350 19.90 -11.31 -18.53
N GLN A 351 19.54 -12.01 -19.59
CA GLN A 351 19.86 -11.75 -20.99
C GLN A 351 19.21 -10.46 -21.54
N GLY A 352 20.01 -9.47 -21.95
CA GLY A 352 19.63 -8.55 -23.05
C GLY A 352 19.83 -7.05 -22.86
N ASP A 353 19.72 -6.49 -21.65
CA ASP A 353 19.79 -5.02 -21.47
C ASP A 353 20.38 -4.67 -20.09
N LYS A 354 21.71 -4.84 -19.97
CA LYS A 354 22.45 -4.56 -18.73
C LYS A 354 22.87 -3.08 -18.70
N THR A 355 22.00 -2.20 -18.25
CA THR A 355 22.46 -0.93 -17.68
C THR A 355 23.22 -1.27 -16.40
N LYS A 356 24.56 -1.20 -16.44
CA LYS A 356 25.43 -1.31 -15.26
C LYS A 356 25.10 -0.15 -14.31
N ALA A 357 24.22 -0.37 -13.35
CA ALA A 357 23.93 0.64 -12.34
C ALA A 357 25.10 0.72 -11.35
N ILE A 358 25.50 1.95 -11.01
CA ILE A 358 26.49 2.22 -9.97
C ILE A 358 25.81 2.01 -8.62
N VAL A 359 26.39 1.15 -7.79
CA VAL A 359 25.89 0.79 -6.45
C VAL A 359 26.64 1.54 -5.35
N GLY A 360 27.88 1.97 -5.63
CA GLY A 360 28.67 2.71 -4.66
C GLY A 360 30.07 3.10 -5.13
N PHE A 361 30.79 3.77 -4.24
CA PHE A 361 32.16 4.24 -4.41
C PHE A 361 32.99 3.83 -3.19
N ASN A 362 34.16 3.23 -3.44
CA ASN A 362 35.20 3.04 -2.43
C ASN A 362 36.29 4.09 -2.66
N ILE A 363 36.52 4.95 -1.68
CA ILE A 363 37.42 6.10 -1.78
C ILE A 363 38.59 5.84 -0.82
N HIS A 364 39.82 6.05 -1.30
CA HIS A 364 41.04 5.62 -0.63
C HIS A 364 42.15 6.70 -0.66
N ARG A 365 41.76 7.98 -0.63
CA ARG A 365 42.69 9.12 -0.71
C ARG A 365 43.41 9.41 0.61
N GLU A 366 42.68 9.78 1.65
CA GLU A 366 43.24 10.07 2.99
C GLU A 366 43.01 8.90 3.95
N HIS A 367 41.78 8.42 4.00
CA HIS A 367 41.36 7.23 4.74
C HIS A 367 40.33 6.46 3.92
N MET A 368 40.05 5.21 4.30
CA MET A 368 39.06 4.40 3.61
C MET A 368 37.65 4.93 3.89
N GLN A 369 37.02 5.47 2.85
CA GLN A 369 35.65 5.95 2.87
C GLN A 369 34.79 5.11 1.93
N THR A 370 33.54 4.88 2.32
CA THR A 370 32.61 4.06 1.53
C THR A 370 31.28 4.78 1.37
N VAL A 371 30.85 4.90 0.12
CA VAL A 371 29.51 5.38 -0.26
C VAL A 371 28.80 4.19 -0.88
N THR A 372 27.78 3.65 -0.23
CA THR A 372 27.12 2.42 -0.69
C THR A 372 25.62 2.51 -0.58
N PHE A 373 24.93 1.95 -1.58
CA PHE A 373 23.48 1.80 -1.55
C PHE A 373 23.07 0.61 -0.69
N HIS A 374 22.07 0.84 0.17
CA HIS A 374 21.42 -0.19 0.98
C HIS A 374 19.90 -0.14 0.84
N SER A 375 19.29 -1.34 0.84
CA SER A 375 17.83 -1.46 0.89
C SER A 375 17.30 -0.85 2.19
N PRO A 376 16.16 -0.13 2.18
CA PRO A 376 15.59 0.47 3.39
C PRO A 376 15.16 -0.58 4.44
N THR A 377 15.08 -1.86 4.08
CA THR A 377 14.75 -2.95 5.00
C THR A 377 15.92 -3.30 5.94
N GLU A 378 17.15 -2.94 5.59
CA GLU A 378 18.37 -3.31 6.31
C GLU A 378 18.72 -2.31 7.44
N ALA A 379 17.85 -2.23 8.46
CA ALA A 379 17.98 -1.27 9.56
C ALA A 379 19.36 -1.26 10.27
N PHE A 380 20.01 -2.43 10.38
CA PHE A 380 21.29 -2.59 11.07
C PHE A 380 22.43 -1.77 10.44
N VAL A 381 22.43 -1.62 9.11
CA VAL A 381 23.50 -0.90 8.40
C VAL A 381 23.46 0.59 8.73
N PHE A 382 22.26 1.16 8.85
CA PHE A 382 22.05 2.58 9.12
C PHE A 382 22.51 2.99 10.53
N SER A 383 22.48 2.06 11.51
CA SER A 383 23.00 2.33 12.86
C SER A 383 24.51 2.51 12.91
N ASN A 384 25.25 1.97 11.94
CA ASN A 384 26.71 2.03 11.87
C ASN A 384 27.21 3.06 10.85
N ALA A 385 26.31 3.87 10.28
CA ALA A 385 26.64 4.87 9.28
C ALA A 385 26.76 6.26 9.92
N ASP A 386 27.76 7.03 9.51
CA ASP A 386 27.98 8.40 10.02
C ASP A 386 26.97 9.38 9.40
N LEU A 387 26.63 9.16 8.13
CA LEU A 387 25.66 9.92 7.36
C LEU A 387 24.71 8.98 6.63
N VAL A 388 23.41 9.22 6.78
CA VAL A 388 22.37 8.50 6.03
C VAL A 388 21.63 9.46 5.10
N CYS A 389 21.63 9.15 3.82
CA CYS A 389 20.92 9.91 2.80
C CYS A 389 19.77 9.06 2.23
N VAL A 390 18.54 9.52 2.43
CA VAL A 390 17.31 8.88 1.94
C VAL A 390 16.79 9.67 0.74
N ASP A 391 16.93 9.12 -0.47
CA ASP A 391 16.32 9.70 -1.67
C ASP A 391 14.91 9.16 -1.90
N GLU A 392 13.97 10.03 -2.27
CA GLU A 392 12.54 9.68 -2.43
C GLU A 392 11.94 9.00 -1.19
N ALA A 393 12.21 9.55 -0.01
CA ALA A 393 11.69 9.04 1.26
C ALA A 393 10.16 8.91 1.24
N ALA A 394 9.47 9.73 0.45
CA ALA A 394 8.03 9.69 0.35
C ALA A 394 7.48 8.36 -0.24
N ALA A 395 8.30 7.56 -0.91
CA ALA A 395 7.94 6.24 -1.42
C ALA A 395 8.20 5.10 -0.42
N ILE A 396 8.82 5.38 0.74
CA ILE A 396 9.21 4.41 1.76
C ILE A 396 8.20 4.45 2.92
N PRO A 397 7.80 3.29 3.49
CA PRO A 397 6.93 3.25 4.66
C PRO A 397 7.43 4.11 5.83
N LEU A 398 6.52 4.89 6.43
CA LEU A 398 6.82 5.75 7.58
C LEU A 398 7.52 5.05 8.76
N PRO A 399 7.12 3.83 9.19
CA PRO A 399 7.80 3.14 10.29
C PRO A 399 9.26 2.85 9.97
N ILE A 400 9.57 2.51 8.72
CA ILE A 400 10.94 2.22 8.27
C ILE A 400 11.76 3.50 8.30
N ILE A 401 11.26 4.58 7.72
CA ILE A 401 11.93 5.90 7.77
C ILE A 401 12.21 6.33 9.20
N LYS A 402 11.22 6.17 10.10
CA LYS A 402 11.36 6.52 11.51
C LYS A 402 12.49 5.73 12.18
N SER A 403 12.59 4.43 11.90
CA SER A 403 13.68 3.59 12.42
C SER A 403 15.05 4.02 11.89
N ILE A 404 15.15 4.36 10.60
CA ILE A 404 16.38 4.83 9.96
C ILE A 404 16.85 6.14 10.62
N ILE A 405 15.95 7.12 10.75
CA ILE A 405 16.25 8.42 11.36
C ILE A 405 16.64 8.28 12.83
N ASP A 406 15.96 7.41 13.59
CA ASP A 406 16.26 7.21 15.01
C ASP A 406 17.65 6.61 15.22
N SER A 407 18.03 5.66 14.36
CA SER A 407 19.33 4.99 14.38
C SER A 407 20.47 5.87 13.90
N ALA A 408 20.21 6.81 12.99
CA ALA A 408 21.24 7.66 12.40
C ALA A 408 21.63 8.85 13.29
N GLY A 409 22.89 9.29 13.18
CA GLY A 409 23.37 10.57 13.71
C GLY A 409 22.90 11.72 12.80
N LEU A 410 23.53 11.87 11.64
CA LEU A 410 23.15 12.88 10.65
C LEU A 410 22.32 12.24 9.53
N SER A 411 21.16 12.83 9.20
CA SER A 411 20.30 12.31 8.14
C SER A 411 19.82 13.37 7.16
N PHE A 412 19.96 13.07 5.87
CA PHE A 412 19.44 13.87 4.77
C PHE A 412 18.26 13.16 4.14
N ILE A 413 17.11 13.81 4.15
CA ILE A 413 15.87 13.27 3.63
C ILE A 413 15.47 14.11 2.44
N SER A 414 15.22 13.45 1.32
CA SER A 414 14.70 14.11 0.14
C SER A 414 13.29 13.58 -0.14
N SER A 415 12.36 14.45 -0.50
CA SER A 415 10.96 14.06 -0.76
C SER A 415 10.33 14.87 -1.89
N THR A 416 9.58 14.18 -2.75
CA THR A 416 8.84 14.81 -3.85
C THR A 416 7.41 15.13 -3.41
N ILE A 417 7.02 16.41 -3.50
CA ILE A 417 5.70 16.90 -3.05
C ILE A 417 4.73 17.04 -4.24
N LYS A 418 5.21 17.53 -5.38
CA LYS A 418 4.41 17.76 -6.60
C LYS A 418 4.93 16.85 -7.71
N GLY A 419 4.19 15.79 -8.02
CA GLY A 419 4.54 14.86 -9.09
C GLY A 419 3.58 13.68 -9.22
N TYR A 420 3.55 13.10 -10.41
CA TYR A 420 2.72 11.95 -10.79
C TYR A 420 3.10 10.62 -10.11
N GLU A 421 4.29 10.53 -9.50
CA GLU A 421 4.72 9.35 -8.73
C GLU A 421 4.00 9.19 -7.40
N GLY A 422 3.12 10.14 -7.09
CA GLY A 422 1.96 9.86 -6.28
C GLY A 422 2.11 10.12 -4.81
N THR A 423 3.27 10.56 -4.36
CA THR A 423 3.48 10.86 -2.95
C THR A 423 2.87 12.23 -2.64
N GLY A 424 1.68 12.23 -2.06
CA GLY A 424 0.99 13.46 -1.67
C GLY A 424 1.78 14.21 -0.60
N ARG A 425 1.65 15.55 -0.60
CA ARG A 425 2.21 16.42 0.45
C ARG A 425 1.79 15.99 1.86
N GLY A 426 0.66 15.30 2.01
CA GLY A 426 0.19 14.73 3.27
C GLY A 426 1.24 13.85 3.95
N LEU A 427 2.09 13.14 3.20
CA LEU A 427 3.20 12.40 3.81
C LEU A 427 4.31 13.31 4.32
N SER A 428 4.72 14.32 3.54
CA SER A 428 5.72 15.30 4.01
C SER A 428 5.23 16.04 5.25
N LEU A 429 3.95 16.44 5.28
CA LEU A 429 3.33 17.10 6.41
C LEU A 429 3.22 16.16 7.61
N LYS A 430 2.77 14.91 7.42
CA LYS A 430 2.69 13.91 8.51
C LYS A 430 4.06 13.52 9.03
N LEU A 431 5.05 13.34 8.17
CA LEU A 431 6.43 13.04 8.56
C LEU A 431 7.04 14.20 9.34
N ILE A 432 6.96 15.42 8.81
CA ILE A 432 7.45 16.63 9.47
C ILE A 432 6.74 16.84 10.80
N LYS A 433 5.40 16.72 10.84
CA LYS A 433 4.61 16.82 12.06
C LYS A 433 5.02 15.76 13.09
N ALA A 434 5.14 14.49 12.68
CA ALA A 434 5.59 13.41 13.55
C ALA A 434 7.02 13.64 14.08
N MET A 435 7.89 14.25 13.27
CA MET A 435 9.26 14.61 13.67
C MET A 435 9.30 15.80 14.63
N ARG A 436 8.36 16.75 14.50
CA ARG A 436 8.17 17.86 15.46
C ARG A 436 7.58 17.37 16.79
N GLU A 437 6.60 16.47 16.75
CA GLU A 437 5.90 15.95 17.93
C GLU A 437 6.78 15.04 18.81
N LYS A 438 7.82 14.41 18.25
CA LYS A 438 8.64 13.39 18.93
C LYS A 438 9.43 13.88 20.15
N LYS A 439 9.62 15.20 20.35
CA LYS A 439 10.22 15.77 21.57
C LYS A 439 9.19 16.19 22.63
N GLY A 440 7.89 16.23 22.30
CA GLY A 440 6.82 16.58 23.24
C GLY A 440 6.43 15.46 24.22
N GLY A 441 6.92 14.23 24.00
CA GLY A 441 6.50 13.03 24.73
C GLY A 441 7.31 12.66 25.98
N MET A 442 7.97 13.60 26.66
CA MET A 442 8.78 13.31 27.86
C MET A 442 8.65 14.33 28.99
N VAL A 443 7.47 14.93 29.18
CA VAL A 443 7.15 15.66 30.43
C VAL A 443 5.75 15.29 30.91
N SER A 444 5.55 14.04 31.28
CA SER A 444 4.42 13.63 32.12
C SER A 444 4.82 12.44 32.98
N GLY A 445 5.35 12.70 34.17
CA GLY A 445 5.65 11.66 35.16
C GLY A 445 6.97 11.87 35.87
N GLY A 446 7.03 12.86 36.77
CA GLY A 446 8.24 13.12 37.55
C GLY A 446 8.11 14.35 38.44
N GLY A 447 7.12 14.37 39.33
CA GLY A 447 6.97 15.40 40.37
C GLY A 447 6.11 14.85 41.49
N GLY A 448 6.67 14.78 42.69
CA GLY A 448 6.20 13.94 43.81
C GLY A 448 4.74 14.12 44.20
N GLY A 449 4.10 12.99 44.51
CA GLY A 449 2.79 12.95 45.14
C GLY A 449 2.90 13.23 46.63
N SER A 450 2.25 14.30 47.08
CA SER A 450 1.72 14.41 48.42
C SER A 450 0.19 14.34 48.36
N ASP A 451 -0.37 13.56 49.28
CA ASP A 451 -1.78 13.24 49.48
C ASP A 451 -2.74 14.43 49.41
N VAL A 452 -3.80 14.31 48.60
CA VAL A 452 -5.11 14.94 48.93
C VAL A 452 -6.26 14.02 48.47
N LYS A 453 -7.04 13.55 49.45
CA LYS A 453 -8.31 12.83 49.30
C LYS A 453 -9.36 13.65 48.52
N GLY A 454 -10.17 12.95 47.73
CA GLY A 454 -11.05 13.51 46.73
C GLY A 454 -12.19 14.42 47.17
N LYS A 455 -12.76 15.13 46.18
CA LYS A 455 -14.13 15.66 46.14
C LYS A 455 -14.52 16.00 44.69
N LYS A 456 -15.78 15.71 44.36
CA LYS A 456 -16.48 15.95 43.09
C LYS A 456 -16.12 17.29 42.44
N GLY A 457 -15.43 17.27 41.30
CA GLY A 457 -15.12 18.49 40.53
C GLY A 457 -14.51 18.28 39.12
N ASP A 458 -14.52 17.07 38.57
CA ASP A 458 -13.65 16.70 37.42
C ASP A 458 -14.03 17.27 36.04
N LYS A 459 -15.20 17.90 35.86
CA LYS A 459 -15.58 18.42 34.52
C LYS A 459 -15.00 19.79 34.20
N LYS A 460 -14.80 20.68 35.18
CA LYS A 460 -14.24 22.04 34.93
C LYS A 460 -12.72 22.04 34.80
N VAL A 461 -12.03 21.20 35.59
CA VAL A 461 -10.56 21.13 35.58
C VAL A 461 -10.02 20.55 34.26
N HIS A 462 -10.80 19.69 33.59
CA HIS A 462 -10.43 19.13 32.28
C HIS A 462 -10.57 20.14 31.14
N GLU A 463 -11.56 21.05 31.19
CA GLU A 463 -11.72 22.13 30.21
C GLU A 463 -10.65 23.21 30.35
N ASP A 464 -10.31 23.58 31.59
CA ASP A 464 -9.29 24.60 31.84
C ASP A 464 -7.88 24.08 31.50
N ARG A 465 -7.62 22.79 31.71
CA ARG A 465 -6.35 22.15 31.29
C ARG A 465 -6.20 22.12 29.76
N TRP A 466 -7.28 21.90 29.02
CA TRP A 466 -7.30 21.92 27.56
C TRP A 466 -7.17 23.33 27.00
N LYS A 467 -7.72 24.34 27.68
CA LYS A 467 -7.52 25.75 27.32
C LYS A 467 -6.07 26.18 27.53
N VAL A 468 -5.47 25.82 28.66
CA VAL A 468 -4.05 26.10 28.93
C VAL A 468 -3.16 25.36 27.93
N GLU A 469 -3.40 24.08 27.63
CA GLU A 469 -2.66 23.36 26.58
C GLU A 469 -2.89 23.94 25.17
N ALA A 470 -4.09 24.41 24.85
CA ALA A 470 -4.41 25.02 23.56
C ALA A 470 -3.78 26.42 23.40
N GLU A 471 -3.71 27.20 24.48
CA GLU A 471 -3.03 28.50 24.52
C GLU A 471 -1.51 28.34 24.47
N ASP A 472 -0.96 27.34 25.17
CA ASP A 472 0.47 26.99 25.09
C ASP A 472 0.85 26.45 23.71
N TYR A 473 -0.04 25.67 23.08
CA TYR A 473 0.11 25.20 21.69
C TYR A 473 0.06 26.37 20.71
N LYS A 474 -0.88 27.32 20.85
CA LYS A 474 -0.93 28.54 20.04
C LYS A 474 0.33 29.38 20.20
N ARG A 475 0.80 29.60 21.43
CA ARG A 475 2.05 30.33 21.70
C ARG A 475 3.27 29.69 21.02
N ARG A 476 3.40 28.37 21.06
CA ARG A 476 4.51 27.64 20.43
C ARG A 476 4.44 27.65 18.91
N VAL A 477 3.22 27.65 18.34
CA VAL A 477 3.00 27.75 16.89
C VAL A 477 3.28 29.16 16.37
N GLU A 478 2.90 30.19 17.13
CA GLU A 478 3.15 31.61 16.79
C GLU A 478 4.62 32.02 16.99
N ALA A 479 5.34 31.38 17.93
CA ALA A 479 6.76 31.66 18.21
C ALA A 479 7.74 31.00 17.21
N GLY A 480 7.30 30.11 16.32
CA GLY A 480 8.18 29.49 15.32
C GLY A 480 9.31 28.64 15.90
N GLU A 481 9.24 28.23 17.17
CA GLU A 481 10.21 27.33 17.81
C GLU A 481 9.97 25.89 17.32
N GLY A 482 10.39 25.62 16.08
CA GLY A 482 10.58 24.27 15.59
C GLY A 482 11.69 23.55 16.35
N ASN A 483 11.68 22.22 16.30
CA ASN A 483 12.78 21.40 16.81
C ASN A 483 14.11 21.92 16.21
N PRO A 484 15.10 22.37 17.01
CA PRO A 484 16.36 22.93 16.49
C PRO A 484 17.16 21.93 15.64
N ASN A 485 16.80 20.64 15.72
CA ASN A 485 17.44 19.56 14.97
C ASN A 485 16.79 19.28 13.60
N LEU A 486 15.74 20.00 13.17
CA LEU A 486 15.10 19.83 11.86
C LEU A 486 15.27 21.10 11.01
N LYS A 487 16.00 21.00 9.89
CA LYS A 487 16.15 22.09 8.91
C LYS A 487 15.36 21.72 7.64
N GLU A 488 14.36 22.53 7.28
CA GLU A 488 13.49 22.31 6.11
C GLU A 488 13.91 23.19 4.93
N ILE A 489 14.04 22.60 3.74
CA ILE A 489 14.46 23.30 2.51
C ILE A 489 13.46 22.97 1.40
N THR A 490 13.12 23.95 0.56
CA THR A 490 12.23 23.74 -0.60
C THR A 490 12.87 24.20 -1.90
N LEU A 491 12.85 23.36 -2.95
CA LEU A 491 13.25 23.76 -4.31
C LEU A 491 12.01 24.05 -5.17
N THR A 492 11.94 25.27 -5.71
CA THR A 492 10.84 25.74 -6.54
C THR A 492 11.23 25.91 -8.02
N THR A 493 12.45 26.39 -8.30
CA THR A 493 12.90 26.73 -9.66
C THR A 493 13.26 25.48 -10.49
N PRO A 494 12.66 25.27 -11.68
CA PRO A 494 13.00 24.17 -12.59
C PRO A 494 14.42 24.25 -13.13
N ILE A 495 15.04 23.09 -13.34
CA ILE A 495 16.35 22.99 -14.01
C ILE A 495 16.24 22.68 -15.50
N ARG A 496 15.11 22.10 -15.96
CA ARG A 496 14.93 21.62 -17.33
C ARG A 496 14.40 22.68 -18.29
N TYR A 497 13.60 23.60 -17.78
CA TYR A 497 12.92 24.66 -18.52
C TYR A 497 12.90 25.94 -17.67
N GLY A 498 12.58 27.08 -18.30
CA GLY A 498 12.49 28.36 -17.60
C GLY A 498 11.31 28.42 -16.63
N SER A 499 11.42 29.27 -15.61
CA SER A 499 10.35 29.52 -14.65
C SER A 499 9.07 30.04 -15.34
N GLY A 500 7.91 29.62 -14.85
CA GLY A 500 6.60 30.05 -15.37
C GLY A 500 6.27 29.51 -16.75
N ASP A 501 6.70 28.29 -17.07
CA ASP A 501 6.41 27.64 -18.35
C ASP A 501 4.90 27.35 -18.51
N PRO A 502 4.21 27.91 -19.54
CA PRO A 502 2.77 27.72 -19.72
C PRO A 502 2.34 26.26 -19.90
N VAL A 503 3.23 25.42 -20.43
CA VAL A 503 2.96 23.98 -20.58
C VAL A 503 2.99 23.26 -19.23
N GLU A 504 3.82 23.71 -18.29
CA GLU A 504 3.82 23.19 -16.92
C GLU A 504 2.53 23.56 -16.21
N THR A 505 2.16 24.84 -16.24
CA THR A 505 0.92 25.32 -15.61
C THR A 505 -0.32 24.67 -16.22
N TRP A 506 -0.35 24.45 -17.53
CA TRP A 506 -1.42 23.70 -18.18
C TRP A 506 -1.49 22.25 -17.67
N LEU A 507 -0.35 21.57 -17.59
CA LEU A 507 -0.27 20.19 -17.13
C LEU A 507 -0.71 20.05 -15.66
N ASP A 508 -0.26 20.96 -14.79
CA ASP A 508 -0.60 21.00 -13.37
C ASP A 508 -2.10 21.26 -13.15
N ASN A 509 -2.70 22.13 -13.96
CA ASN A 509 -4.14 22.38 -13.94
C ASN A 509 -4.95 21.18 -14.45
N LEU A 510 -4.55 20.62 -15.60
CA LEU A 510 -5.21 19.44 -16.17
C LEU A 510 -5.18 18.25 -15.20
N LEU A 511 -4.05 18.00 -14.54
CA LEU A 511 -3.90 16.89 -13.60
C LEU A 511 -4.32 17.24 -12.17
N CYS A 512 -4.75 18.48 -11.92
CA CYS A 512 -5.10 19.02 -10.61
C CYS A 512 -4.01 18.78 -9.55
N LEU A 513 -2.74 18.95 -9.94
CA LEU A 513 -1.58 18.80 -9.06
C LEU A 513 -1.35 20.04 -8.17
N GLU A 514 -2.00 21.15 -8.52
CA GLU A 514 -2.00 22.35 -7.68
C GLU A 514 -2.82 22.15 -6.41
N ASP A 515 -2.10 22.26 -5.29
CA ASP A 515 -2.61 22.02 -3.96
C ASP A 515 -3.35 23.25 -3.44
N ASN A 516 -4.65 23.33 -3.71
CA ASN A 516 -5.55 24.26 -3.04
C ASN A 516 -5.91 23.80 -1.61
N ALA A 517 -5.25 22.80 -1.03
CA ALA A 517 -5.57 22.28 0.31
C ALA A 517 -5.27 23.25 1.46
N LYS A 518 -4.73 24.45 1.20
CA LYS A 518 -4.94 25.58 2.11
C LYS A 518 -6.35 26.17 1.93
N GLN A 519 -7.37 25.33 1.81
CA GLN A 519 -8.72 25.75 2.16
C GLN A 519 -8.69 25.96 3.67
N GLN A 520 -8.39 27.20 4.09
CA GLN A 520 -8.80 27.65 5.42
C GLN A 520 -10.32 27.54 5.44
N LEU A 521 -10.81 26.40 5.95
CA LEU A 521 -12.23 26.16 6.14
C LEU A 521 -12.77 27.32 6.97
N LYS A 522 -13.67 28.11 6.37
CA LYS A 522 -14.15 29.35 7.00
C LYS A 522 -15.01 29.06 8.23
N THR A 523 -15.70 27.92 8.23
CA THR A 523 -16.59 27.47 9.30
C THR A 523 -16.46 25.97 9.52
N ARG A 524 -16.65 25.52 10.77
CA ARG A 524 -16.66 24.11 11.17
C ARG A 524 -18.00 23.78 11.83
N PRO A 525 -19.02 23.43 11.03
CA PRO A 525 -20.36 23.11 11.54
C PRO A 525 -20.38 21.78 12.31
N ALA A 526 -21.42 21.54 13.11
CA ALA A 526 -21.59 20.24 13.76
C ALA A 526 -21.80 19.14 12.70
N PRO A 527 -21.27 17.92 12.88
CA PRO A 527 -21.41 16.84 11.88
C PRO A 527 -22.87 16.48 11.56
N GLU A 528 -23.80 16.69 12.49
CA GLU A 528 -25.22 16.37 12.31
C GLU A 528 -25.91 17.24 11.26
N THR A 529 -25.51 18.52 11.17
CA THR A 529 -26.09 19.49 10.21
C THR A 529 -25.48 19.39 8.81
N CYS A 530 -24.52 18.49 8.61
CA CYS A 530 -23.87 18.31 7.33
C CYS A 530 -24.62 17.27 6.49
N GLU A 531 -24.80 17.58 5.21
CA GLU A 531 -25.50 16.75 4.24
C GLU A 531 -24.57 16.27 3.13
N LEU A 532 -24.84 15.07 2.64
CA LEU A 532 -24.08 14.43 1.58
C LEU A 532 -24.79 14.67 0.25
N TYR A 533 -24.03 15.07 -0.76
CA TYR A 533 -24.50 15.31 -2.12
C TYR A 533 -23.86 14.32 -3.09
N LYS A 534 -24.62 13.86 -4.07
CA LYS A 534 -24.09 13.10 -5.22
C LYS A 534 -23.58 14.10 -6.25
N VAL A 535 -22.34 13.93 -6.69
CA VAL A 535 -21.76 14.79 -7.73
C VAL A 535 -22.05 14.19 -9.10
N ASP A 536 -22.61 14.99 -10.01
CA ASP A 536 -22.70 14.57 -11.40
C ASP A 536 -21.34 14.73 -12.10
N ARG A 537 -20.92 13.65 -12.75
CA ARG A 537 -19.59 13.56 -13.36
C ARG A 537 -19.54 14.22 -14.72
N ASP A 538 -20.63 14.19 -15.47
CA ASP A 538 -20.72 14.86 -16.77
C ASP A 538 -20.56 16.38 -16.58
N ALA A 539 -21.27 16.96 -15.62
CA ALA A 539 -21.11 18.37 -15.22
C ALA A 539 -19.72 18.69 -14.63
N LEU A 540 -19.15 17.78 -13.82
CA LEU A 540 -17.85 17.98 -13.18
C LEU A 540 -16.70 18.07 -14.21
N PHE A 541 -16.70 17.21 -15.23
CA PHE A 541 -15.63 17.13 -16.23
C PHE A 541 -15.86 18.00 -17.48
N SER A 542 -16.93 18.81 -17.51
CA SER A 542 -17.28 19.75 -18.60
C SER A 542 -16.28 20.89 -18.85
N TYR A 543 -15.25 21.04 -18.00
CA TYR A 543 -14.23 22.10 -18.08
C TYR A 543 -14.76 23.54 -17.98
N HIS A 544 -15.88 23.74 -17.28
CA HIS A 544 -16.34 25.08 -16.88
C HIS A 544 -15.49 25.65 -15.72
N ASP A 545 -15.29 26.97 -15.64
CA ASP A 545 -14.40 27.59 -14.64
C ASP A 545 -14.83 27.30 -13.17
N LEU A 546 -16.12 27.19 -12.89
CA LEU A 546 -16.63 26.79 -11.56
C LEU A 546 -16.42 25.30 -11.30
N SER A 547 -16.73 24.44 -12.27
CA SER A 547 -16.55 22.99 -12.18
C SER A 547 -15.08 22.62 -12.00
N GLU A 548 -14.17 23.34 -12.66
CA GLU A 548 -12.73 23.13 -12.56
C GLU A 548 -12.23 23.53 -11.16
N LYS A 549 -12.65 24.69 -10.63
CA LYS A 549 -12.32 25.07 -9.24
C LYS A 549 -12.85 24.04 -8.23
N PHE A 550 -14.06 23.53 -8.43
CA PHE A 550 -14.64 22.49 -7.58
C PHE A 550 -13.88 21.16 -7.71
N LEU A 551 -13.50 20.74 -8.92
CA LEU A 551 -12.70 19.55 -9.18
C LEU A 551 -11.31 19.65 -8.52
N HIS A 552 -10.66 20.82 -8.59
CA HIS A 552 -9.41 21.08 -7.87
C HIS A 552 -9.56 20.95 -6.36
N LYS A 553 -10.67 21.43 -5.77
CA LYS A 553 -10.95 21.24 -4.34
C LYS A 553 -11.14 19.75 -4.02
N VAL A 554 -11.98 19.03 -4.78
CA VAL A 554 -12.22 17.59 -4.61
C VAL A 554 -10.90 16.80 -4.70
N MET A 555 -10.12 17.04 -5.75
CA MET A 555 -8.85 16.34 -5.98
C MET A 555 -7.80 16.73 -4.95
N GLY A 556 -7.78 17.99 -4.48
CA GLY A 556 -6.93 18.43 -3.38
C GLY A 556 -7.22 17.67 -2.08
N VAL A 557 -8.49 17.50 -1.73
CA VAL A 557 -8.91 16.72 -0.55
C VAL A 557 -8.59 15.23 -0.71
N LEU A 558 -8.85 14.65 -1.89
CA LEU A 558 -8.47 13.26 -2.20
C LEU A 558 -6.95 13.05 -2.11
N THR A 559 -6.17 14.04 -2.56
CA THR A 559 -4.71 13.95 -2.60
C THR A 559 -4.09 14.10 -1.22
N SER A 560 -4.65 14.95 -0.36
CA SER A 560 -4.14 15.19 0.99
C SER A 560 -4.42 14.02 1.95
N ALA A 561 -5.57 13.37 1.83
CA ALA A 561 -5.95 12.28 2.74
C ALA A 561 -5.13 11.00 2.54
N HIS A 562 -4.75 10.69 1.31
CA HIS A 562 -4.11 9.42 0.94
C HIS A 562 -2.58 9.47 0.94
N TYR A 563 -1.95 8.36 1.34
CA TYR A 563 -0.48 8.21 1.37
C TYR A 563 0.14 8.27 -0.03
N LYS A 564 -0.52 7.63 -1.00
CA LYS A 564 -0.10 7.65 -2.41
C LYS A 564 -1.30 7.70 -3.35
N ASN A 565 -1.26 8.61 -4.31
CA ASN A 565 -2.27 8.80 -5.36
C ASN A 565 -1.65 8.60 -6.74
N SER A 566 -2.41 8.25 -7.76
CA SER A 566 -1.91 8.27 -9.13
C SER A 566 -2.71 9.30 -9.92
N PRO A 567 -2.12 10.07 -10.85
CA PRO A 567 -2.90 10.89 -11.77
C PRO A 567 -3.90 10.08 -12.59
N ASN A 568 -3.66 8.77 -12.77
CA ASN A 568 -4.59 7.86 -13.42
C ASN A 568 -5.93 7.75 -12.65
N ASP A 569 -5.96 8.09 -11.36
CA ASP A 569 -7.18 8.10 -10.55
C ASP A 569 -8.19 9.12 -11.07
N LEU A 570 -7.73 10.20 -11.70
CA LEU A 570 -8.61 11.22 -12.28
C LEU A 570 -9.39 10.67 -13.48
N MET A 571 -8.69 9.92 -14.34
CA MET A 571 -9.31 9.21 -15.47
C MET A 571 -10.21 8.09 -14.98
N LEU A 572 -9.83 7.37 -13.92
CA LEU A 572 -10.68 6.35 -13.29
C LEU A 572 -11.97 6.97 -12.73
N LEU A 573 -11.87 8.13 -12.06
CA LEU A 573 -13.00 8.85 -11.48
C LEU A 573 -13.96 9.39 -12.56
N GLY A 574 -13.41 9.90 -13.65
CA GLY A 574 -14.17 10.43 -14.78
C GLY A 574 -14.82 9.33 -15.61
N ASP A 575 -14.04 8.42 -16.16
CA ASP A 575 -14.50 7.58 -17.26
C ASP A 575 -15.20 6.29 -16.77
N SER A 576 -14.79 5.72 -15.64
CA SER A 576 -15.29 4.41 -15.21
C SER A 576 -16.76 4.47 -14.78
N PRO A 577 -17.69 3.74 -15.43
CA PRO A 577 -19.13 3.84 -15.14
C PRO A 577 -19.46 3.40 -13.71
N THR A 578 -18.75 2.41 -13.18
CA THR A 578 -18.97 1.83 -11.85
C THR A 578 -18.69 2.80 -10.70
N HIS A 579 -17.88 3.84 -10.92
CA HIS A 579 -17.51 4.78 -9.88
C HIS A 579 -18.57 5.88 -9.68
N ARG A 580 -18.84 6.22 -8.43
CA ARG A 580 -19.74 7.28 -7.99
C ARG A 580 -19.02 8.16 -6.98
N LEU A 581 -19.28 9.46 -7.03
CA LEU A 581 -18.66 10.45 -6.16
C LEU A 581 -19.71 11.11 -5.28
N PHE A 582 -19.43 11.15 -3.99
CA PHE A 582 -20.24 11.84 -2.99
C PHE A 582 -19.39 12.85 -2.23
N VAL A 583 -19.97 14.01 -1.91
CA VAL A 583 -19.28 15.10 -1.22
C VAL A 583 -20.14 15.56 -0.05
N LEU A 584 -19.54 15.64 1.13
CA LEU A 584 -20.17 16.15 2.35
C LEU A 584 -19.92 17.65 2.43
N LEU A 585 -21.01 18.41 2.48
CA LEU A 585 -20.98 19.87 2.55
C LEU A 585 -21.55 20.33 3.89
N GLY A 586 -21.03 21.47 4.37
CA GLY A 586 -21.65 22.17 5.50
C GLY A 586 -22.94 22.87 5.07
N PRO A 587 -23.78 23.32 6.02
CA PRO A 587 -24.98 24.09 5.71
C PRO A 587 -24.62 25.36 4.92
N GLU A 588 -25.41 25.65 3.88
CA GLU A 588 -25.16 26.79 3.00
C GLU A 588 -25.34 28.12 3.75
N ASN A 589 -24.28 28.92 3.82
CA ASN A 589 -24.32 30.26 4.44
C ASN A 589 -24.23 31.40 3.39
N SER A 590 -24.11 31.11 2.09
CA SER A 590 -24.04 32.14 1.03
C SER A 590 -24.25 31.57 -0.38
N GLU A 591 -25.21 32.11 -1.14
CA GLU A 591 -25.51 31.69 -2.54
C GLU A 591 -24.37 31.97 -3.55
N THR A 592 -23.42 32.85 -3.22
CA THR A 592 -22.41 33.35 -4.17
C THR A 592 -21.02 32.71 -4.05
N SER A 593 -20.78 31.85 -3.04
CA SER A 593 -19.45 31.25 -2.83
C SER A 593 -19.47 29.73 -2.94
N LEU A 594 -18.43 29.17 -3.58
CA LEU A 594 -18.28 27.72 -3.73
C LEU A 594 -18.28 27.06 -2.35
N PRO A 595 -19.12 26.03 -2.12
CA PRO A 595 -19.23 25.39 -0.82
C PRO A 595 -17.89 24.77 -0.40
N ASP A 596 -17.66 24.74 0.91
CA ASP A 596 -16.49 24.11 1.49
C ASP A 596 -16.73 22.60 1.62
N ILE A 597 -15.75 21.82 1.15
CA ILE A 597 -15.82 20.36 1.10
C ILE A 597 -15.26 19.80 2.39
N LEU A 598 -16.11 19.17 3.20
CA LEU A 598 -15.75 18.61 4.51
C LEU A 598 -15.32 17.14 4.43
N ALA A 599 -15.89 16.38 3.50
CA ALA A 599 -15.46 15.02 3.19
C ALA A 599 -15.79 14.64 1.76
N VAL A 600 -14.99 13.76 1.16
CA VAL A 600 -15.23 13.17 -0.16
C VAL A 600 -15.26 11.66 -0.03
N VAL A 601 -16.30 11.02 -0.58
CA VAL A 601 -16.46 9.56 -0.62
C VAL A 601 -16.53 9.09 -2.06
N GLN A 602 -15.60 8.23 -2.45
CA GLN A 602 -15.59 7.56 -3.74
C GLN A 602 -16.08 6.11 -3.56
N VAL A 603 -17.14 5.75 -4.26
CA VAL A 603 -17.76 4.41 -4.21
C VAL A 603 -17.66 3.76 -5.59
N ALA A 604 -17.31 2.49 -5.68
CA ALA A 604 -17.38 1.68 -6.88
C ALA A 604 -18.44 0.60 -6.71
N LEU A 605 -19.33 0.46 -7.69
CA LEU A 605 -20.29 -0.65 -7.72
C LEU A 605 -19.62 -1.91 -8.27
N GLU A 606 -19.79 -3.02 -7.56
CA GLU A 606 -19.18 -4.32 -7.90
C GLU A 606 -20.23 -5.44 -7.83
N GLY A 607 -19.97 -6.54 -8.51
CA GLY A 607 -20.76 -7.77 -8.41
C GLY A 607 -21.82 -7.96 -9.49
N ASN A 608 -22.82 -8.81 -9.23
CA ASN A 608 -23.75 -9.32 -10.26
C ASN A 608 -23.05 -10.09 -11.39
N ILE A 609 -22.04 -10.91 -11.03
CA ILE A 609 -21.26 -11.68 -11.99
C ILE A 609 -21.96 -13.02 -12.29
N ASN A 610 -22.02 -13.38 -13.57
CA ASN A 610 -22.62 -14.65 -13.98
C ASN A 610 -21.81 -15.86 -13.45
N LYS A 611 -22.48 -16.84 -12.84
CA LYS A 611 -21.87 -18.03 -12.21
C LYS A 611 -20.94 -18.80 -13.16
N LYS A 612 -21.33 -18.96 -14.43
CA LYS A 612 -20.51 -19.66 -15.45
C LYS A 612 -19.17 -18.97 -15.69
N THR A 613 -19.16 -17.64 -15.67
CA THR A 613 -17.96 -16.82 -15.83
C THR A 613 -17.03 -17.00 -14.63
N VAL A 614 -17.59 -16.96 -13.41
CA VAL A 614 -16.84 -17.15 -12.16
C VAL A 614 -16.18 -18.53 -12.10
N GLU A 615 -16.92 -19.60 -12.40
CA GLU A 615 -16.39 -20.97 -12.38
C GLU A 615 -15.29 -21.18 -13.43
N ALA A 616 -15.51 -20.68 -14.66
CA ALA A 616 -14.53 -20.76 -15.74
C ALA A 616 -13.25 -19.96 -15.45
N GLN A 617 -13.37 -18.81 -14.77
CA GLN A 617 -12.23 -17.97 -14.40
C GLN A 617 -11.50 -18.49 -13.16
N LEU A 618 -12.23 -19.01 -12.17
CA LEU A 618 -11.65 -19.61 -10.95
C LEU A 618 -10.77 -20.80 -11.34
N GLY A 619 -11.22 -21.63 -12.29
CA GLY A 619 -10.42 -22.71 -12.87
C GLY A 619 -9.21 -22.26 -13.71
N ARG A 620 -9.21 -21.02 -14.23
CA ARG A 620 -8.10 -20.43 -15.02
C ARG A 620 -7.16 -19.55 -14.20
N GLY A 621 -7.52 -19.21 -12.96
CA GLY A 621 -6.75 -18.34 -12.07
C GLY A 621 -6.54 -16.90 -12.58
N LYS A 622 -7.34 -16.44 -13.57
CA LYS A 622 -7.23 -15.08 -14.12
C LYS A 622 -8.18 -14.14 -13.39
N ARG A 623 -7.64 -13.03 -12.89
CA ARG A 623 -8.42 -11.93 -12.30
C ARG A 623 -8.77 -10.94 -13.41
N GLU A 624 -10.06 -10.65 -13.59
CA GLU A 624 -10.47 -9.52 -14.41
C GLU A 624 -10.32 -8.21 -13.62
N ALA A 625 -10.04 -7.12 -14.34
CA ALA A 625 -9.83 -5.81 -13.75
C ALA A 625 -11.21 -5.16 -13.47
N GLY A 626 -11.53 -4.90 -12.19
CA GLY A 626 -12.77 -4.22 -11.81
C GLY A 626 -13.33 -4.72 -10.48
N ASP A 627 -13.80 -5.96 -10.45
CA ASP A 627 -14.53 -6.57 -9.32
C ASP A 627 -13.58 -7.22 -8.29
N MET A 628 -12.97 -6.40 -7.43
CA MET A 628 -11.94 -6.88 -6.51
C MET A 628 -12.50 -7.69 -5.33
N ILE A 629 -13.57 -7.21 -4.69
CA ILE A 629 -14.12 -7.86 -3.49
C ILE A 629 -14.82 -9.17 -3.86
N PRO A 630 -15.74 -9.23 -4.84
CA PRO A 630 -16.37 -10.48 -5.27
C PRO A 630 -15.36 -11.58 -5.63
N TRP A 631 -14.29 -11.21 -6.34
CA TRP A 631 -13.24 -12.14 -6.72
C TRP A 631 -12.41 -12.62 -5.52
N THR A 632 -12.01 -11.71 -4.63
CA THR A 632 -11.16 -12.08 -3.49
C THR A 632 -11.92 -12.97 -2.51
N VAL A 633 -13.18 -12.63 -2.22
CA VAL A 633 -14.02 -13.41 -1.31
C VAL A 633 -14.36 -14.78 -1.93
N SER A 634 -14.78 -14.83 -3.20
CA SER A 634 -15.08 -16.12 -3.86
C SER A 634 -13.85 -17.03 -3.95
N GLN A 635 -12.67 -16.48 -4.22
CA GLN A 635 -11.42 -17.24 -4.25
C GLN A 635 -11.02 -17.78 -2.86
N GLN A 636 -11.24 -17.02 -1.79
CA GLN A 636 -10.81 -17.39 -0.44
C GLN A 636 -11.78 -18.34 0.28
N PHE A 637 -13.08 -18.19 0.03
CA PHE A 637 -14.12 -19.03 0.65
C PHE A 637 -14.60 -20.15 -0.27
N GLY A 638 -14.19 -20.15 -1.55
CA GLY A 638 -14.66 -21.12 -2.55
C GLY A 638 -16.15 -20.96 -2.87
N ASP A 639 -16.72 -19.78 -2.62
CA ASP A 639 -18.15 -19.53 -2.69
C ASP A 639 -18.52 -18.72 -3.93
N ALA A 640 -19.20 -19.36 -4.89
CA ALA A 640 -19.66 -18.73 -6.12
C ALA A 640 -20.94 -17.91 -5.92
N GLU A 641 -21.68 -18.09 -4.81
CA GLU A 641 -22.92 -17.34 -4.56
C GLU A 641 -22.64 -15.88 -4.20
N PHE A 642 -21.55 -15.64 -3.45
CA PHE A 642 -21.13 -14.28 -3.13
C PHE A 642 -20.81 -13.45 -4.37
N ALA A 643 -20.31 -14.07 -5.46
CA ALA A 643 -20.01 -13.37 -6.70
C ALA A 643 -21.27 -12.90 -7.47
N LYS A 644 -22.43 -13.50 -7.19
CA LYS A 644 -23.73 -13.06 -7.73
C LYS A 644 -24.27 -11.84 -7.00
N MET A 645 -23.93 -11.67 -5.73
CA MET A 645 -24.38 -10.52 -4.94
C MET A 645 -23.81 -9.23 -5.54
N SER A 646 -24.61 -8.17 -5.53
CA SER A 646 -24.15 -6.84 -5.90
C SER A 646 -23.78 -6.05 -4.65
N GLY A 647 -22.74 -5.24 -4.72
CA GLY A 647 -22.35 -4.41 -3.59
C GLY A 647 -21.63 -3.14 -4.00
N ALA A 648 -21.47 -2.26 -3.02
CA ALA A 648 -20.73 -1.02 -3.14
C ALA A 648 -19.40 -1.13 -2.39
N ARG A 649 -18.29 -0.97 -3.09
CA ARG A 649 -16.96 -0.79 -2.48
C ARG A 649 -16.69 0.69 -2.28
N VAL A 650 -16.53 1.14 -1.04
CA VAL A 650 -15.92 2.42 -0.72
C VAL A 650 -14.42 2.32 -1.07
N VAL A 651 -14.03 2.97 -2.17
CA VAL A 651 -12.66 2.97 -2.68
C VAL A 651 -11.81 3.97 -1.90
N ARG A 652 -12.35 5.17 -1.67
CA ARG A 652 -11.68 6.25 -0.94
C ARG A 652 -12.65 7.00 -0.05
N LEU A 653 -12.17 7.32 1.15
CA LEU A 653 -12.79 8.28 2.07
C LEU A 653 -11.71 9.30 2.41
N ALA A 654 -11.93 10.55 2.00
CA ALA A 654 -11.00 11.63 2.24
C ALA A 654 -11.64 12.68 3.14
N VAL A 655 -10.96 13.01 4.23
CA VAL A 655 -11.32 14.09 5.17
C VAL A 655 -10.10 15.00 5.28
N PRO A 656 -10.25 16.33 5.08
CA PRO A 656 -9.17 17.29 5.27
C PRO A 656 -8.50 17.12 6.63
N GLU A 657 -7.19 17.31 6.71
CA GLU A 657 -6.40 17.05 7.93
C GLU A 657 -6.89 17.89 9.13
N GLU A 658 -7.35 19.11 8.87
CA GLU A 658 -7.88 20.02 9.88
C GLU A 658 -9.21 19.56 10.49
N CYS A 659 -9.94 18.69 9.80
CA CYS A 659 -11.24 18.15 10.19
C CYS A 659 -11.17 16.73 10.76
N GLN A 660 -9.98 16.11 10.76
CA GLN A 660 -9.79 14.77 11.31
C GLN A 660 -10.01 14.78 12.83
N GLY A 661 -10.74 13.77 13.32
CA GLY A 661 -11.12 13.66 14.74
C GLY A 661 -12.47 14.28 15.10
N MET A 662 -13.10 15.08 14.23
CA MET A 662 -14.42 15.70 14.50
C MET A 662 -15.62 14.85 14.09
N GLY A 663 -15.41 13.70 13.43
CA GLY A 663 -16.48 12.74 13.11
C GLY A 663 -17.17 12.88 11.74
N TYR A 664 -16.77 13.83 10.89
CA TYR A 664 -17.36 14.01 9.55
C TYR A 664 -17.29 12.77 8.65
N GLY A 665 -16.19 12.00 8.74
CA GLY A 665 -16.06 10.75 7.99
C GLY A 665 -17.08 9.68 8.41
N SER A 666 -17.41 9.60 9.71
CA SER A 666 -18.42 8.67 10.22
C SER A 666 -19.80 9.05 9.70
N ARG A 667 -20.13 10.36 9.74
CA ARG A 667 -21.38 10.89 9.20
C ARG A 667 -21.55 10.59 7.71
N ALA A 668 -20.50 10.82 6.91
CA ALA A 668 -20.54 10.57 5.47
C ALA A 668 -20.82 9.10 5.16
N ILE A 669 -20.13 8.16 5.81
CA ILE A 669 -20.36 6.72 5.61
C ILE A 669 -21.75 6.29 6.09
N GLU A 670 -22.24 6.87 7.19
CA GLU A 670 -23.58 6.58 7.67
C GLU A 670 -24.66 7.05 6.70
N GLN A 671 -24.53 8.25 6.11
CA GLN A 671 -25.45 8.74 5.07
C GLN A 671 -25.37 7.88 3.80
N VAL A 672 -24.18 7.46 3.37
CA VAL A 672 -24.03 6.50 2.25
C VAL A 672 -24.71 5.17 2.55
N TYR A 673 -24.55 4.64 3.77
CA TYR A 673 -25.20 3.41 4.20
C TYR A 673 -26.72 3.53 4.15
N ARG A 674 -27.27 4.59 4.76
CA ARG A 674 -28.72 4.87 4.76
C ARG A 674 -29.27 5.07 3.34
N PHE A 675 -28.51 5.73 2.46
CA PHE A 675 -28.85 5.92 1.05
C PHE A 675 -29.01 4.59 0.30
N TYR A 676 -28.03 3.69 0.41
CA TYR A 676 -28.12 2.39 -0.25
C TYR A 676 -29.06 1.40 0.46
N ASN A 677 -29.30 1.58 1.77
CA ASN A 677 -30.29 0.80 2.52
C ASN A 677 -31.74 1.23 2.19
N GLY A 678 -31.93 2.36 1.52
CA GLY A 678 -33.23 2.84 1.06
C GLY A 678 -33.99 3.74 2.02
N ASP A 679 -33.34 4.25 3.07
CA ASP A 679 -33.99 5.02 4.14
C ASP A 679 -34.39 6.45 3.70
N PHE A 680 -33.89 6.93 2.57
CA PHE A 680 -34.17 8.28 2.02
C PHE A 680 -35.24 8.29 0.92
N VAL A 681 -35.76 7.13 0.53
CA VAL A 681 -36.84 7.05 -0.47
C VAL A 681 -38.17 7.12 0.28
N ASP A 682 -38.94 8.18 0.03
CA ASP A 682 -40.29 8.30 0.57
C ASP A 682 -41.13 7.08 0.13
N LEU A 683 -41.85 6.49 1.08
CA LEU A 683 -42.68 5.27 0.95
C LEU A 683 -43.89 5.41 0.01
N GLY A 684 -43.89 6.40 -0.89
CA GLY A 684 -44.98 6.66 -1.85
C GLY A 684 -44.95 5.80 -3.11
N ASP A 685 -43.88 5.02 -3.34
CA ASP A 685 -43.71 4.28 -4.61
C ASP A 685 -43.43 2.78 -4.44
N VAL A 686 -43.86 2.21 -3.31
CA VAL A 686 -43.87 0.75 -3.11
C VAL A 686 -45.29 0.26 -3.36
N GLY A 687 -45.73 0.38 -4.62
CA GLY A 687 -47.15 0.22 -4.95
C GLY A 687 -47.49 -0.20 -6.38
N SER A 688 -46.54 -0.65 -7.20
CA SER A 688 -46.87 -1.41 -8.42
C SER A 688 -45.64 -2.09 -9.02
N GLU A 689 -45.28 -3.27 -8.48
CA GLU A 689 -44.76 -4.32 -9.35
C GLU A 689 -45.95 -4.87 -10.16
N LYS A 690 -46.34 -4.12 -11.18
CA LYS A 690 -46.90 -4.72 -12.39
C LYS A 690 -45.76 -4.71 -13.39
N GLU A 691 -45.33 -5.91 -13.78
CA GLU A 691 -44.88 -6.14 -15.15
C GLU A 691 -46.03 -5.66 -16.05
N SER A 692 -45.97 -4.40 -16.43
CA SER A 692 -46.68 -3.87 -17.57
C SER A 692 -45.62 -3.16 -18.39
N ASP A 693 -45.45 -3.63 -19.62
CA ASP A 693 -44.90 -2.90 -20.74
C ASP A 693 -45.64 -1.56 -20.89
N ALA A 694 -45.33 -0.62 -19.99
CA ALA A 694 -45.67 0.77 -20.10
C ALA A 694 -44.44 1.39 -20.75
N GLU A 695 -44.51 1.45 -22.08
CA GLU A 695 -44.03 2.56 -22.88
C GLU A 695 -43.34 3.60 -21.99
N GLU A 696 -42.00 3.52 -21.95
CA GLU A 696 -41.22 4.73 -21.79
C GLU A 696 -41.88 5.69 -22.76
N SER A 697 -42.52 6.74 -22.22
CA SER A 697 -42.80 7.93 -22.98
C SER A 697 -41.45 8.28 -23.59
N ASP A 698 -41.28 7.86 -24.85
CA ASP A 698 -40.77 8.65 -25.94
C ASP A 698 -41.45 10.02 -25.80
N GLY A 699 -41.01 10.79 -24.80
CA GLY A 699 -40.77 12.19 -25.04
C GLY A 699 -39.76 12.16 -26.15
N GLU A 700 -40.30 12.23 -27.36
CA GLU A 700 -39.74 12.99 -28.46
C GLU A 700 -39.23 14.32 -27.88
N ASP A 701 -38.10 14.28 -27.16
CA ASP A 701 -37.10 15.30 -27.34
C ASP A 701 -36.60 15.00 -28.76
N GLU A 702 -37.36 15.52 -29.73
CA GLU A 702 -36.86 15.82 -31.05
C GLU A 702 -35.46 16.40 -30.81
N ASP A 703 -34.47 15.63 -31.24
CA ASP A 703 -33.14 16.13 -31.48
C ASP A 703 -33.30 17.29 -32.48
N GLU A 704 -33.62 18.50 -32.02
CA GLU A 704 -33.32 19.75 -32.71
C GLU A 704 -31.79 20.00 -32.72
N ASP A 705 -31.01 18.94 -32.97
CA ASP A 705 -29.72 19.02 -33.63
C ASP A 705 -29.86 18.66 -35.15
N GLU A 706 -31.09 18.46 -35.67
CA GLU A 706 -31.36 18.39 -37.12
C GLU A 706 -31.20 19.74 -37.86
N SER A 707 -30.99 20.88 -37.17
CA SER A 707 -30.68 22.15 -37.85
C SER A 707 -29.19 22.44 -38.04
N ASP A 708 -28.28 21.53 -37.64
CA ASP A 708 -26.83 21.64 -37.91
C ASP A 708 -26.28 20.50 -38.81
N GLU A 709 -27.13 19.58 -39.28
CA GLU A 709 -26.77 18.56 -40.30
C GLU A 709 -26.46 19.19 -41.67
N GLU A 710 -27.02 20.35 -42.00
CA GLU A 710 -26.71 21.06 -43.25
C GLU A 710 -25.32 21.72 -43.27
N ASN A 711 -24.61 21.78 -42.13
CA ASN A 711 -23.26 22.35 -42.05
C ASN A 711 -22.12 21.33 -42.13
N ASN A 712 -22.41 20.05 -42.39
CA ASN A 712 -21.40 18.99 -42.58
C ASN A 712 -20.59 19.11 -43.90
N LYS A 713 -20.58 20.29 -44.54
CA LYS A 713 -19.71 20.66 -45.67
C LYS A 713 -18.49 21.50 -45.26
N GLY A 714 -18.30 21.79 -43.98
CA GLY A 714 -17.11 22.48 -43.47
C GLY A 714 -16.04 21.49 -43.00
N GLY A 715 -15.01 21.22 -43.82
CA GLY A 715 -13.88 20.36 -43.41
C GLY A 715 -13.15 20.83 -42.14
N LEU A 716 -12.23 20.00 -41.63
CA LEU A 716 -11.44 20.15 -40.38
C LEU A 716 -10.98 21.59 -40.04
N LEU A 717 -10.73 22.42 -41.06
CA LEU A 717 -10.29 23.81 -40.92
C LEU A 717 -11.37 24.74 -40.33
N ASN A 718 -12.66 24.41 -40.44
CA ASN A 718 -13.75 25.34 -40.11
C ASN A 718 -14.47 25.08 -38.78
N GLU A 719 -14.27 23.92 -38.18
CA GLU A 719 -14.96 23.44 -36.98
C GLU A 719 -14.44 24.13 -35.70
N LYS A 720 -15.37 24.56 -34.82
CA LYS A 720 -15.06 25.19 -33.53
C LYS A 720 -15.55 24.30 -32.38
N LEU A 721 -14.66 23.94 -31.47
CA LEU A 721 -15.03 23.25 -30.22
C LEU A 721 -15.75 24.22 -29.28
N LYS A 722 -16.94 23.87 -28.82
CA LYS A 722 -17.67 24.61 -27.76
C LYS A 722 -18.08 23.64 -26.64
N PRO A 723 -18.14 24.10 -25.39
CA PRO A 723 -18.76 23.35 -24.29
C PRO A 723 -20.23 23.02 -24.61
N ARG A 724 -20.76 21.94 -24.03
CA ARG A 724 -22.16 21.52 -24.17
C ARG A 724 -23.12 22.63 -23.71
N LYS A 725 -24.23 22.84 -24.43
CA LYS A 725 -25.19 23.94 -24.19
C LYS A 725 -26.14 23.69 -23.00
N LYS A 726 -26.54 22.44 -22.74
CA LYS A 726 -27.37 22.04 -21.57
C LYS A 726 -26.52 21.16 -20.65
N LEU A 727 -26.19 21.63 -19.45
CA LEU A 727 -25.46 20.85 -18.43
C LEU A 727 -26.42 20.49 -17.29
N PRO A 728 -26.41 19.25 -16.79
CA PRO A 728 -27.11 18.90 -15.57
C PRO A 728 -26.49 19.64 -14.36
N PRO A 729 -27.25 19.78 -13.24
CA PRO A 729 -26.72 20.40 -12.03
C PRO A 729 -25.55 19.59 -11.48
N LEU A 730 -24.50 20.29 -11.03
CA LEU A 730 -23.27 19.67 -10.53
C LEU A 730 -23.49 18.84 -9.26
N LEU A 731 -24.38 19.30 -8.39
CA LEU A 731 -24.68 18.69 -7.10
C LEU A 731 -26.15 18.26 -7.09
N LEU A 732 -26.39 16.99 -6.76
CA LEU A 732 -27.71 16.42 -6.59
C LEU A 732 -27.88 16.00 -5.12
N PRO A 733 -28.89 16.51 -4.41
CA PRO A 733 -29.18 16.04 -3.06
C PRO A 733 -29.62 14.57 -3.11
N LEU A 734 -29.25 13.79 -2.09
CA LEU A 734 -29.51 12.34 -2.08
C LEU A 734 -30.99 11.97 -2.19
N SER A 735 -31.89 12.83 -1.69
CA SER A 735 -33.34 12.64 -1.73
C SER A 735 -33.90 12.68 -3.16
N GLU A 736 -33.25 13.41 -4.07
CA GLU A 736 -33.72 13.59 -5.46
C GLU A 736 -33.11 12.55 -6.42
N VAL A 737 -32.19 11.71 -5.95
CA VAL A 737 -31.53 10.70 -6.78
C VAL A 737 -32.49 9.53 -7.04
N LYS A 738 -33.19 9.58 -8.17
CA LYS A 738 -34.03 8.48 -8.68
C LYS A 738 -33.17 7.30 -9.20
N GLY A 739 -33.68 6.06 -9.08
CA GLY A 739 -33.07 4.86 -9.69
C GLY A 739 -31.83 4.31 -8.97
N THR A 740 -31.88 4.14 -7.64
CA THR A 740 -30.76 3.53 -6.90
C THR A 740 -30.67 2.02 -7.17
N PRO A 741 -29.50 1.49 -7.59
CA PRO A 741 -29.33 0.05 -7.82
C PRO A 741 -29.54 -0.70 -6.51
N GLN A 742 -30.19 -1.87 -6.58
CA GLN A 742 -30.32 -2.77 -5.44
C GLN A 742 -28.94 -3.35 -5.10
N LEU A 743 -28.47 -3.12 -3.86
CA LEU A 743 -27.19 -3.58 -3.36
C LEU A 743 -27.39 -4.46 -2.12
N ASP A 744 -26.60 -5.51 -2.01
CA ASP A 744 -26.67 -6.51 -0.93
C ASP A 744 -25.64 -6.22 0.18
N TRP A 745 -24.50 -5.62 -0.15
CA TRP A 745 -23.44 -5.29 0.81
C TRP A 745 -22.73 -3.98 0.49
N ILE A 746 -22.18 -3.35 1.53
CA ILE A 746 -21.21 -2.26 1.41
C ILE A 746 -19.87 -2.71 2.00
N GLY A 747 -18.77 -2.40 1.32
CA GLY A 747 -17.45 -2.89 1.67
C GLY A 747 -16.37 -1.85 1.53
N THR A 748 -15.21 -2.10 2.13
CA THR A 748 -14.02 -1.27 1.99
C THR A 748 -12.77 -2.15 1.90
N SER A 749 -11.73 -1.61 1.29
CA SER A 749 -10.41 -2.25 1.21
C SER A 749 -9.32 -1.23 1.50
N PHE A 750 -8.53 -1.46 2.55
CA PHE A 750 -7.52 -0.49 3.00
C PHE A 750 -6.33 -1.18 3.67
N GLY A 751 -5.19 -0.49 3.75
CA GLY A 751 -4.01 -0.93 4.51
C GLY A 751 -4.30 -0.89 6.02
N LEU A 752 -4.11 -2.01 6.71
CA LEU A 752 -4.50 -2.16 8.10
C LEU A 752 -3.65 -1.27 9.02
N THR A 753 -4.23 -0.17 9.49
CA THR A 753 -3.70 0.66 10.57
C THR A 753 -4.66 0.70 11.76
N PRO A 754 -4.17 0.87 13.01
CA PRO A 754 -5.03 0.88 14.19
C PRO A 754 -6.12 1.94 14.15
N ASN A 755 -5.81 3.12 13.59
CA ASN A 755 -6.76 4.24 13.51
C ASN A 755 -7.86 3.99 12.49
N LEU A 756 -7.51 3.50 11.29
CA LEU A 756 -8.49 3.17 10.26
C LEU A 756 -9.32 1.95 10.65
N PHE A 757 -8.72 0.94 11.26
CA PHE A 757 -9.45 -0.24 11.73
C PHE A 757 -10.52 0.14 12.76
N LYS A 758 -10.17 0.94 13.78
CA LYS A 758 -11.14 1.45 14.77
C LYS A 758 -12.21 2.34 14.14
N PHE A 759 -11.86 3.12 13.12
CA PHE A 759 -12.83 3.93 12.38
C PHE A 759 -13.89 3.05 11.71
N TRP A 760 -13.47 2.05 10.94
CA TRP A 760 -14.39 1.13 10.25
C TRP A 760 -15.17 0.23 11.20
N GLN A 761 -14.57 -0.13 12.34
CA GLN A 761 -15.26 -0.83 13.41
C GLN A 761 -16.43 0.00 13.98
N ARG A 762 -16.22 1.31 14.21
CA ARG A 762 -17.26 2.22 14.70
C ARG A 762 -18.40 2.43 13.70
N THR A 763 -18.11 2.39 12.40
CA THR A 763 -19.14 2.47 11.35
C THR A 763 -19.90 1.15 11.14
N GLY A 764 -19.57 0.11 11.90
CA GLY A 764 -20.27 -1.19 11.88
C GLY A 764 -19.81 -2.13 10.77
N MET A 765 -18.67 -1.87 10.13
CA MET A 765 -18.04 -2.81 9.18
C MET A 765 -17.37 -3.95 9.95
N LYS A 766 -17.29 -5.13 9.32
CA LYS A 766 -16.66 -6.33 9.90
C LYS A 766 -15.56 -6.88 9.01
N LEU A 767 -14.47 -7.33 9.61
CA LEU A 767 -13.32 -7.88 8.89
C LEU A 767 -13.64 -9.28 8.37
N LEU A 768 -13.42 -9.50 7.06
CA LEU A 768 -13.54 -10.81 6.43
C LEU A 768 -12.19 -11.37 5.97
N TYR A 769 -11.31 -10.52 5.46
CA TYR A 769 -10.07 -10.98 4.86
C TYR A 769 -8.92 -10.03 5.13
N LEU A 770 -7.76 -10.60 5.44
CA LEU A 770 -6.50 -9.90 5.60
C LEU A 770 -5.45 -10.56 4.70
N ARG A 771 -4.84 -9.77 3.82
CA ARG A 771 -3.80 -10.26 2.90
C ARG A 771 -2.50 -10.51 3.65
N GLN A 772 -1.93 -11.69 3.47
CA GLN A 772 -0.65 -12.10 4.08
C GLN A 772 0.51 -11.26 3.56
N THR A 773 0.63 -11.07 2.24
CA THR A 773 1.70 -10.22 1.68
C THR A 773 1.43 -8.74 1.98
N ALA A 774 2.32 -8.11 2.73
CA ALA A 774 2.32 -6.66 2.91
C ALA A 774 2.54 -5.95 1.57
N ASN A 775 1.94 -4.78 1.42
CA ASN A 775 2.22 -3.93 0.27
C ASN A 775 3.64 -3.37 0.40
N PRO A 776 4.54 -3.56 -0.57
CA PRO A 776 5.92 -3.05 -0.47
C PRO A 776 5.99 -1.52 -0.30
N LEU A 777 4.98 -0.79 -0.79
CA LEU A 777 4.95 0.68 -0.74
C LEU A 777 4.56 1.22 0.65
N THR A 778 3.57 0.62 1.31
CA THR A 778 3.09 1.10 2.62
C THR A 778 3.62 0.28 3.78
N GLY A 779 4.13 -0.93 3.52
CA GLY A 779 4.49 -1.91 4.56
C GLY A 779 3.28 -2.52 5.26
N GLU A 780 2.06 -2.18 4.85
CA GLU A 780 0.82 -2.58 5.51
C GLU A 780 0.13 -3.74 4.78
N HIS A 781 -0.60 -4.55 5.54
CA HIS A 781 -1.43 -5.63 5.03
C HIS A 781 -2.78 -5.10 4.56
N SER A 782 -3.19 -5.42 3.32
CA SER A 782 -4.51 -5.03 2.82
C SER A 782 -5.62 -5.83 3.50
N SER A 783 -6.60 -5.13 4.07
CA SER A 783 -7.75 -5.69 4.78
C SER A 783 -9.04 -5.38 4.04
N ILE A 784 -9.97 -6.34 4.02
CA ILE A 784 -11.32 -6.19 3.45
C ILE A 784 -12.33 -6.27 4.59
N MET A 785 -13.13 -5.22 4.75
CA MET A 785 -14.23 -5.17 5.71
C MET A 785 -15.55 -4.93 5.01
N LEU A 786 -16.61 -5.63 5.41
CA LEU A 786 -17.94 -5.55 4.81
C LEU A 786 -19.03 -5.30 5.86
N ARG A 787 -20.15 -4.74 5.43
CA ARG A 787 -21.40 -4.61 6.19
C ARG A 787 -22.59 -4.97 5.28
N PRO A 788 -23.52 -5.84 5.73
CA PRO A 788 -24.69 -6.21 4.93
C PRO A 788 -25.72 -5.08 4.86
N LEU A 789 -26.53 -5.06 3.80
CA LEU A 789 -27.64 -4.14 3.54
C LEU A 789 -28.98 -4.92 3.54
N PRO A 790 -29.64 -5.07 4.70
CA PRO A 790 -30.76 -6.01 4.85
C PRO A 790 -32.06 -5.56 4.15
N ASN A 791 -32.34 -4.26 4.05
CA ASN A 791 -33.66 -3.78 3.63
C ASN A 791 -33.95 -3.98 2.13
N ARG A 792 -32.90 -4.06 1.29
CA ARG A 792 -33.00 -4.17 -0.17
C ARG A 792 -32.36 -5.44 -0.75
N SER A 793 -31.71 -6.26 0.08
CA SER A 793 -31.03 -7.48 -0.35
C SER A 793 -32.03 -8.59 -0.70
N LYS A 794 -31.77 -9.31 -1.80
CA LYS A 794 -32.51 -10.54 -2.15
C LYS A 794 -32.00 -11.77 -1.39
N PHE A 795 -30.84 -11.66 -0.75
CA PHE A 795 -30.14 -12.75 -0.07
C PHE A 795 -30.22 -12.61 1.45
N SER A 796 -30.21 -13.75 2.17
CA SER A 796 -30.20 -13.76 3.63
C SER A 796 -28.83 -13.40 4.21
N ASP A 797 -28.79 -12.59 5.28
CA ASP A 797 -27.56 -12.14 5.96
C ASP A 797 -26.75 -13.25 6.69
N SER A 798 -27.14 -14.52 6.55
CA SER A 798 -26.55 -15.67 7.24
C SER A 798 -25.09 -15.97 6.85
N TRP A 799 -24.65 -15.48 5.70
CA TRP A 799 -23.29 -15.67 5.21
C TRP A 799 -22.25 -14.87 6.02
N MET A 800 -22.64 -13.71 6.57
CA MET A 800 -21.71 -12.79 7.24
C MET A 800 -21.12 -13.40 8.54
N PRO A 801 -21.93 -13.93 9.48
CA PRO A 801 -21.39 -14.61 10.67
C PRO A 801 -20.46 -15.77 10.31
N SER A 802 -20.85 -16.59 9.34
CA SER A 802 -20.08 -17.74 8.88
C SER A 802 -18.70 -17.33 8.33
N PHE A 803 -18.64 -16.28 7.52
CA PHE A 803 -17.37 -15.76 6.99
C PHE A 803 -16.51 -15.11 8.07
N THR A 804 -17.10 -14.38 9.03
CA THR A 804 -16.34 -13.80 10.13
C THR A 804 -15.75 -14.85 11.07
N ALA A 805 -16.45 -15.97 11.30
CA ALA A 805 -15.95 -17.09 12.10
C ALA A 805 -14.72 -17.75 11.43
N ASP A 806 -14.80 -18.02 10.14
CA ASP A 806 -13.68 -18.58 9.37
C ASP A 806 -12.50 -17.61 9.30
N ALA A 807 -12.78 -16.31 9.09
CA ALA A 807 -11.75 -15.26 9.13
C ALA A 807 -11.00 -15.22 10.48
N ARG A 808 -11.71 -15.33 11.60
CA ARG A 808 -11.13 -15.41 12.95
C ARG A 808 -10.22 -16.62 13.09
N ARG A 809 -10.67 -17.81 12.67
CA ARG A 809 -9.89 -19.04 12.73
C ARG A 809 -8.61 -18.93 11.90
N ARG A 810 -8.72 -18.45 10.66
CA ARG A 810 -7.56 -18.22 9.79
C ARG A 810 -6.59 -17.20 10.40
N PHE A 811 -7.11 -16.10 10.95
CA PHE A 811 -6.29 -15.07 11.56
C PHE A 811 -5.50 -15.59 12.76
N VAL A 812 -6.15 -16.28 13.70
CA VAL A 812 -5.49 -16.90 14.87
C VAL A 812 -4.37 -17.85 14.44
N ASN A 813 -4.56 -18.63 13.37
CA ASN A 813 -3.54 -19.55 12.87
C ASN A 813 -2.40 -18.87 12.11
N LEU A 814 -2.65 -17.72 11.49
CA LEU A 814 -1.65 -16.97 10.71
C LEU A 814 -0.85 -15.97 11.57
N LEU A 815 -1.26 -15.71 12.82
CA LEU A 815 -0.59 -14.75 13.71
C LEU A 815 0.87 -15.09 13.99
N SER A 816 1.22 -16.37 14.10
CA SER A 816 2.60 -16.80 14.40
C SER A 816 3.54 -16.74 13.20
N THR A 817 3.01 -16.66 11.98
CA THR A 817 3.79 -16.72 10.74
C THR A 817 3.99 -15.32 10.17
N VAL A 818 3.12 -14.95 9.23
CA VAL A 818 3.27 -13.73 8.43
C VAL A 818 2.97 -12.47 9.25
N PHE A 819 2.10 -12.58 10.26
CA PHE A 819 1.71 -11.45 11.11
C PHE A 819 2.51 -11.38 12.42
N ARG A 820 3.66 -12.05 12.52
CA ARG A 820 4.55 -11.94 13.69
C ARG A 820 5.06 -10.51 13.88
N SER A 821 5.35 -9.79 12.80
CA SER A 821 5.81 -8.39 12.84
C SER A 821 4.69 -7.38 13.13
N MET A 822 3.42 -7.79 13.12
CA MET A 822 2.29 -6.90 13.41
C MET A 822 2.32 -6.47 14.88
N GLU A 823 2.03 -5.20 15.16
CA GLU A 823 1.91 -4.71 16.54
C GLU A 823 0.82 -5.47 17.31
N VAL A 824 1.13 -5.88 18.55
CA VAL A 824 0.22 -6.65 19.41
C VAL A 824 -1.13 -5.95 19.60
N ARG A 825 -1.14 -4.62 19.77
CA ARG A 825 -2.37 -3.82 19.93
C ARG A 825 -3.31 -3.93 18.73
N ASN A 826 -2.76 -3.99 17.52
CA ASN A 826 -3.54 -4.10 16.29
C ASN A 826 -4.14 -5.51 16.16
N ALA A 827 -3.34 -6.54 16.43
CA ALA A 827 -3.80 -7.92 16.44
C ALA A 827 -4.94 -8.16 17.45
N LEU A 828 -4.83 -7.56 18.65
CA LEU A 828 -5.89 -7.64 19.67
C LEU A 828 -7.18 -6.96 19.21
N ALA A 829 -7.09 -5.75 18.64
CA ALA A 829 -8.27 -5.02 18.17
C ALA A 829 -9.06 -5.83 17.12
N VAL A 830 -8.35 -6.53 16.23
CA VAL A 830 -8.96 -7.42 15.23
C VAL A 830 -9.69 -8.59 15.89
N LEU A 831 -9.09 -9.25 16.89
CA LEU A 831 -9.70 -10.39 17.58
C LEU A 831 -10.92 -9.98 18.43
N GLU A 832 -10.85 -8.84 19.11
CA GLU A 832 -11.94 -8.29 19.92
C GLU A 832 -13.17 -7.93 19.05
N ASP A 833 -12.95 -7.38 17.85
CA ASP A 833 -14.05 -7.00 16.95
C ASP A 833 -14.90 -8.20 16.51
N VAL A 834 -14.22 -9.30 16.18
CA VAL A 834 -14.91 -10.51 15.74
C VAL A 834 -15.60 -11.19 16.92
N LYS A 835 -14.98 -11.19 18.11
CA LYS A 835 -15.61 -11.72 19.33
C LYS A 835 -16.90 -10.96 19.66
N ALA A 836 -16.83 -9.63 19.74
CA ALA A 836 -17.98 -8.79 20.07
C ALA A 836 -19.14 -8.91 19.07
N TYR A 837 -18.86 -9.27 17.81
CA TYR A 837 -19.90 -9.53 16.81
C TYR A 837 -20.63 -10.85 17.05
N HIS A 838 -19.90 -11.92 17.34
CA HIS A 838 -20.49 -13.23 17.63
C HIS A 838 -21.32 -13.18 18.92
N ASP A 839 -20.82 -12.51 19.97
CA ASP A 839 -21.56 -12.36 21.24
C ASP A 839 -22.89 -11.59 21.04
N LYS A 840 -22.91 -10.59 20.13
CA LYS A 840 -24.14 -9.86 19.74
C LYS A 840 -25.12 -10.71 18.94
N ILE A 841 -24.63 -11.66 18.15
CA ILE A 841 -25.49 -12.58 17.40
C ILE A 841 -26.06 -13.63 18.35
N ASP A 842 -25.22 -14.18 19.23
CA ASP A 842 -25.62 -15.22 20.19
C ASP A 842 -26.70 -14.69 21.13
N SER A 843 -26.52 -13.49 21.67
CA SER A 843 -27.57 -12.82 22.45
C SER A 843 -28.87 -12.57 21.66
N ARG A 844 -28.81 -12.29 20.35
CA ARG A 844 -30.01 -12.17 19.51
C ARG A 844 -30.68 -13.52 19.25
N ILE A 845 -29.90 -14.58 19.07
CA ILE A 845 -30.41 -15.95 18.91
C ILE A 845 -31.08 -16.40 20.22
N ASP A 846 -30.48 -16.13 21.38
CA ASP A 846 -31.01 -16.47 22.71
C ASP A 846 -32.29 -15.69 23.05
N GLN A 847 -32.39 -14.43 22.61
CA GLN A 847 -33.64 -13.65 22.70
C GLN A 847 -34.72 -14.16 21.75
N ALA A 848 -34.36 -14.65 20.56
CA ALA A 848 -35.30 -15.21 19.60
C ALA A 848 -35.80 -16.62 20.00
N SER A 849 -34.99 -17.40 20.71
CA SER A 849 -35.36 -18.73 21.22
C SER A 849 -36.30 -18.66 22.44
N SER A 850 -36.29 -17.55 23.19
CA SER A 850 -37.15 -17.31 24.37
C SER A 850 -38.49 -16.61 24.09
N GLY A 851 -38.72 -16.04 22.89
CA GLY A 851 -39.98 -15.40 22.48
C GLY A 851 -41.08 -16.37 22.00
N GLY A 852 -42.36 -16.02 22.17
CA GLY A 852 -43.57 -16.88 22.09
C GLY A 852 -44.01 -17.48 20.74
N SER A 853 -45.30 -17.84 20.66
CA SER A 853 -45.90 -18.89 19.81
C SER A 853 -46.59 -18.43 18.51
N THR A 854 -46.15 -17.37 17.83
CA THR A 854 -46.80 -16.97 16.54
C THR A 854 -46.17 -17.60 15.29
N LYS A 855 -46.94 -17.69 14.19
CA LYS A 855 -46.51 -18.28 12.90
C LYS A 855 -45.35 -17.51 12.25
N LYS A 856 -45.24 -16.20 12.52
CA LYS A 856 -44.13 -15.32 12.08
C LYS A 856 -42.88 -15.58 12.92
N GLU A 857 -43.02 -15.75 14.24
CA GLU A 857 -41.93 -16.16 15.14
C GLU A 857 -41.43 -17.58 14.87
N ARG A 858 -42.29 -18.52 14.44
CA ARG A 858 -41.86 -19.87 14.00
C ARG A 858 -40.95 -19.85 12.77
N LYS A 859 -41.20 -18.96 11.79
CA LYS A 859 -40.28 -18.74 10.66
C LYS A 859 -38.96 -18.14 11.12
N VAL A 860 -38.99 -17.20 12.06
CA VAL A 860 -37.78 -16.60 12.68
C VAL A 860 -36.99 -17.65 13.47
N LYS A 861 -37.65 -18.53 14.23
CA LYS A 861 -37.04 -19.65 14.95
C LYS A 861 -36.38 -20.66 14.02
N ASN A 862 -37.06 -21.07 12.95
CA ASN A 862 -36.48 -21.98 11.96
C ASN A 862 -35.31 -21.34 11.20
N ALA A 863 -35.39 -20.05 10.88
CA ALA A 863 -34.28 -19.31 10.27
C ALA A 863 -33.10 -19.13 11.23
N ALA A 864 -33.35 -18.88 12.52
CA ALA A 864 -32.33 -18.76 13.56
C ALA A 864 -31.65 -20.10 13.86
N ASN A 865 -32.40 -21.21 13.85
CA ASN A 865 -31.84 -22.56 14.01
C ASN A 865 -31.00 -22.97 12.79
N ASN A 866 -31.48 -22.73 11.57
CA ASN A 866 -30.69 -22.96 10.35
C ASN A 866 -29.44 -22.07 10.30
N LEU A 867 -29.50 -20.84 10.82
CA LEU A 867 -28.36 -19.95 10.98
C LEU A 867 -27.37 -20.49 12.02
N GLY A 868 -27.86 -21.01 13.14
CA GLY A 868 -27.06 -21.70 14.15
C GLY A 868 -26.32 -22.91 13.58
N ASP A 869 -27.00 -23.73 12.79
CA ASP A 869 -26.43 -24.94 12.15
C ASP A 869 -25.43 -24.60 11.02
N ALA A 870 -25.72 -23.57 10.20
CA ALA A 870 -24.79 -23.08 9.17
C ALA A 870 -23.52 -22.47 9.78
N ILE A 871 -23.66 -21.71 10.88
CA ILE A 871 -22.52 -21.20 11.65
C ILE A 871 -21.77 -22.38 12.29
N SER A 872 -22.47 -23.36 12.86
CA SER A 872 -21.85 -24.54 13.52
C SER A 872 -21.00 -25.37 12.55
N SER A 873 -21.52 -25.63 11.35
CA SER A 873 -20.85 -26.43 10.32
C SER A 873 -19.61 -25.76 9.71
N ARG A 874 -19.58 -24.43 9.53
CA ARG A 874 -18.41 -23.70 9.01
C ARG A 874 -17.45 -23.19 10.10
N ALA A 875 -17.94 -22.90 11.31
CA ALA A 875 -17.11 -22.36 12.41
C ALA A 875 -16.26 -23.42 13.13
N GLY A 876 -16.41 -24.72 12.85
CA GLY A 876 -15.62 -25.75 13.51
C GLY A 876 -15.86 -25.82 15.03
N GLY A 877 -17.10 -25.62 15.43
CA GLY A 877 -17.58 -25.82 16.80
C GLY A 877 -18.08 -24.54 17.48
N LYS A 878 -19.40 -24.36 17.49
CA LYS A 878 -20.07 -23.72 18.63
C LYS A 878 -20.40 -24.82 19.63
N GLY A 879 -19.59 -24.90 20.68
CA GLY A 879 -19.74 -25.80 21.80
C GLY A 879 -18.76 -25.39 22.90
N GLY A 880 -19.12 -25.59 24.16
CA GLY A 880 -18.11 -25.55 25.22
C GLY A 880 -17.04 -26.60 24.92
N LEU A 881 -15.81 -26.33 25.35
CA LEU A 881 -14.72 -27.31 25.27
C LEU A 881 -15.17 -28.63 25.91
N THR A 882 -15.16 -29.74 25.16
CA THR A 882 -15.45 -31.06 25.73
C THR A 882 -14.18 -31.65 26.36
N ALA A 883 -14.32 -32.52 27.35
CA ALA A 883 -13.25 -33.13 28.11
C ALA A 883 -12.46 -34.09 27.21
N ALA A 884 -13.14 -34.71 26.26
CA ALA A 884 -12.53 -35.49 25.19
C ALA A 884 -11.68 -34.62 24.24
N GLU A 885 -12.16 -33.45 23.84
CA GLU A 885 -11.39 -32.52 23.01
C GLU A 885 -10.23 -31.88 23.79
N LEU A 886 -10.40 -31.63 25.09
CA LEU A 886 -9.35 -31.08 25.93
C LEU A 886 -8.19 -32.06 26.09
N ARG A 887 -8.47 -33.35 26.30
CA ARG A 887 -7.43 -34.39 26.39
C ARG A 887 -6.63 -34.56 25.09
N LEU A 888 -7.17 -34.14 23.95
CA LEU A 888 -6.45 -34.10 22.67
C LEU A 888 -5.50 -32.90 22.56
N VAL A 889 -5.77 -31.80 23.28
CA VAL A 889 -5.01 -30.55 23.18
C VAL A 889 -4.03 -30.39 24.36
N LEU A 890 -4.42 -30.81 25.57
CA LEU A 890 -3.62 -30.74 26.80
C LEU A 890 -3.66 -32.09 27.51
N THR A 891 -2.49 -32.60 27.89
CA THR A 891 -2.41 -33.78 28.77
C THR A 891 -2.63 -33.38 30.23
N ASP A 892 -2.95 -34.35 31.09
CA ASP A 892 -3.08 -34.10 32.54
C ASP A 892 -1.76 -33.59 33.16
N HIS A 893 -0.63 -33.95 32.57
CA HIS A 893 0.69 -33.44 32.97
C HIS A 893 0.85 -31.96 32.59
N ASP A 894 0.35 -31.55 31.43
CA ASP A 894 0.37 -30.16 31.00
C ASP A 894 -0.53 -29.27 31.86
N MET A 895 -1.66 -29.81 32.33
CA MET A 895 -2.51 -29.12 33.30
C MET A 895 -1.76 -28.84 34.61
N LYS A 896 -1.04 -29.85 35.14
CA LYS A 896 -0.20 -29.68 36.34
C LYS A 896 0.90 -28.64 36.13
N ARG A 897 1.53 -28.61 34.95
CA ARG A 897 2.56 -27.59 34.61
C ARG A 897 1.98 -26.17 34.63
N LEU A 898 0.80 -25.97 34.05
CA LEU A 898 0.10 -24.67 34.08
C LEU A 898 -0.24 -24.23 35.51
N GLU A 899 -0.60 -25.17 36.38
CA GLU A 899 -0.88 -24.91 37.79
C GLU A 899 0.37 -24.53 38.59
N LEU A 900 1.47 -25.26 38.41
CA LEU A 900 2.75 -24.94 39.03
C LEU A 900 3.21 -23.53 38.63
N TYR A 901 3.02 -23.16 37.36
CA TYR A 901 3.33 -21.80 36.90
C TYR A 901 2.41 -20.76 37.52
N GLY A 902 1.09 -21.02 37.54
CA GLY A 902 0.11 -20.15 38.20
C GLY A 902 0.31 -20.01 39.72
N ARG A 903 1.12 -20.87 40.34
CA ARG A 903 1.57 -20.79 41.75
C ARG A 903 2.94 -20.13 41.91
N ASN A 904 3.56 -19.63 40.83
CA ASN A 904 4.93 -19.08 40.80
C ASN A 904 6.01 -20.10 41.24
N LEU A 905 5.77 -21.41 41.11
CA LEU A 905 6.73 -22.45 41.48
C LEU A 905 7.67 -22.85 40.33
N CYS A 906 7.38 -22.41 39.10
CA CYS A 906 8.21 -22.69 37.93
C CYS A 906 8.33 -21.47 37.01
N ASP A 907 9.38 -21.49 36.18
CA ASP A 907 9.66 -20.44 35.20
C ASP A 907 8.78 -20.53 33.96
N HIS A 908 8.64 -19.39 33.26
CA HIS A 908 7.83 -19.29 32.04
C HIS A 908 8.27 -20.26 30.92
N HIS A 909 9.56 -20.60 30.85
CA HIS A 909 10.08 -21.53 29.84
C HIS A 909 9.44 -22.92 29.92
N LEU A 910 9.02 -23.34 31.11
CA LEU A 910 8.35 -24.64 31.35
C LEU A 910 6.91 -24.70 30.84
N ILE A 911 6.32 -23.59 30.39
CA ILE A 911 4.96 -23.57 29.84
C ILE A 911 4.92 -23.02 28.41
N ALA A 912 6.05 -22.57 27.85
CA ALA A 912 6.12 -21.85 26.57
C ALA A 912 5.53 -22.64 25.39
N ASP A 913 5.67 -23.96 25.41
CA ASP A 913 5.06 -24.93 24.48
C ASP A 913 3.52 -24.96 24.57
N LEU A 914 2.98 -24.77 25.77
CA LEU A 914 1.53 -24.83 26.05
C LEU A 914 0.82 -23.50 25.79
N VAL A 915 1.51 -22.36 25.92
CA VAL A 915 0.90 -21.01 25.79
C VAL A 915 0.18 -20.86 24.46
N GLY A 916 0.76 -21.35 23.36
CA GLY A 916 0.17 -21.26 22.03
C GLY A 916 -1.16 -22.02 21.91
N GLY A 917 -1.26 -23.21 22.52
CA GLY A 917 -2.50 -24.01 22.53
C GLY A 917 -3.60 -23.35 23.38
N VAL A 918 -3.24 -22.93 24.60
CA VAL A 918 -4.17 -22.26 25.54
C VAL A 918 -4.68 -20.94 24.97
N ALA A 919 -3.81 -20.14 24.36
CA ALA A 919 -4.19 -18.88 23.72
C ALA A 919 -5.19 -19.10 22.56
N ARG A 920 -4.99 -20.14 21.74
CA ARG A 920 -5.93 -20.48 20.65
C ARG A 920 -7.31 -20.83 21.18
N LEU A 921 -7.40 -21.63 22.24
CA LEU A 921 -8.69 -21.99 22.85
C LEU A 921 -9.45 -20.77 23.38
N GLN A 922 -8.74 -19.84 24.05
CA GLN A 922 -9.32 -18.59 24.54
C GLN A 922 -9.81 -17.70 23.39
N PHE A 923 -8.97 -17.45 22.39
CA PHE A 923 -9.30 -16.56 21.29
C PHE A 923 -10.22 -17.17 20.24
N LEU A 924 -10.49 -18.48 20.25
CA LEU A 924 -11.59 -19.10 19.52
C LEU A 924 -12.91 -19.08 20.31
N GLY A 925 -12.90 -18.63 21.57
CA GLY A 925 -14.10 -18.55 22.41
C GLY A 925 -14.57 -19.90 22.96
N ARG A 926 -13.68 -20.90 23.03
CA ARG A 926 -14.00 -22.24 23.55
C ARG A 926 -13.96 -22.29 25.08
N ILE A 927 -13.13 -21.46 25.71
CA ILE A 927 -13.13 -21.25 27.17
C ILE A 927 -14.17 -20.17 27.47
N LYS A 928 -15.27 -20.55 28.12
CA LYS A 928 -16.33 -19.63 28.58
C LYS A 928 -16.03 -19.19 30.04
N GLY A 929 -16.46 -17.99 30.43
CA GLY A 929 -16.35 -17.50 31.82
C GLY A 929 -15.07 -16.76 32.21
N VAL A 930 -14.01 -16.76 31.38
CA VAL A 930 -12.75 -16.07 31.71
C VAL A 930 -12.62 -14.70 31.04
N GLU A 931 -12.72 -13.65 31.86
CA GLU A 931 -12.41 -12.28 31.45
C GLU A 931 -10.95 -11.89 31.77
N LEU A 932 -10.19 -11.66 30.70
CA LEU A 932 -8.83 -11.13 30.74
C LEU A 932 -8.88 -9.60 30.57
N SER A 933 -8.00 -8.89 31.28
CA SER A 933 -7.83 -7.46 31.02
C SER A 933 -7.26 -7.25 29.60
N SER A 934 -7.48 -6.08 28.99
CA SER A 934 -6.95 -5.79 27.65
C SER A 934 -5.43 -5.99 27.56
N VAL A 935 -4.68 -5.62 28.60
CA VAL A 935 -3.22 -5.86 28.67
C VAL A 935 -2.91 -7.35 28.80
N GLN A 936 -3.66 -8.11 29.61
CA GLN A 936 -3.49 -9.56 29.72
C GLN A 936 -3.76 -10.27 28.39
N SER A 937 -4.83 -9.86 27.69
CA SER A 937 -5.16 -10.36 26.34
C SER A 937 -4.07 -10.01 25.34
N ALA A 938 -3.53 -8.78 25.37
CA ALA A 938 -2.41 -8.37 24.53
C ALA A 938 -1.18 -9.27 24.76
N LEU A 939 -0.82 -9.53 26.02
CA LEU A 939 0.28 -10.43 26.36
C LEU A 939 0.06 -11.85 25.84
N MET A 940 -1.17 -12.37 25.96
CA MET A 940 -1.53 -13.69 25.43
C MET A 940 -1.44 -13.76 23.90
N VAL A 941 -1.80 -12.68 23.20
CA VAL A 941 -1.61 -12.60 21.74
C VAL A 941 -0.12 -12.53 21.40
N GLY A 942 0.65 -11.67 22.06
CA GLY A 942 2.07 -11.45 21.75
C GLY A 942 2.95 -12.66 22.05
N MET A 943 2.88 -13.19 23.27
CA MET A 943 3.71 -14.33 23.69
C MET A 943 3.13 -15.66 23.20
N GLY A 944 1.81 -15.82 23.18
CA GLY A 944 1.16 -17.08 22.82
C GLY A 944 0.90 -17.27 21.32
N LEU A 945 0.23 -16.31 20.68
CA LEU A 945 -0.18 -16.45 19.27
C LEU A 945 0.88 -15.95 18.28
N GLN A 946 1.63 -14.89 18.60
CA GLN A 946 2.69 -14.36 17.73
C GLN A 946 4.07 -14.96 18.02
N GLY A 947 4.29 -15.53 19.22
CA GLY A 947 5.58 -16.10 19.62
C GLY A 947 6.69 -15.05 19.76
N LYS A 948 6.35 -13.84 20.21
CA LYS A 948 7.33 -12.76 20.49
C LYS A 948 8.02 -12.98 21.83
N SER A 949 9.24 -12.49 21.95
CA SER A 949 9.97 -12.52 23.22
C SER A 949 9.38 -11.52 24.23
N VAL A 950 9.65 -11.75 25.53
CA VAL A 950 9.18 -10.87 26.61
C VAL A 950 9.69 -9.43 26.41
N THR A 951 10.94 -9.28 25.97
CA THR A 951 11.59 -7.98 25.75
C THR A 951 10.99 -7.24 24.56
N GLU A 952 10.63 -7.94 23.48
CA GLU A 952 9.94 -7.38 22.33
C GLU A 952 8.54 -6.86 22.72
N VAL A 953 7.78 -7.68 23.44
CA VAL A 953 6.43 -7.31 23.89
C VAL A 953 6.47 -6.17 24.91
N GLY A 954 7.45 -6.18 25.82
CA GLY A 954 7.70 -5.09 26.77
C GLY A 954 7.98 -3.77 26.08
N LYS A 955 8.84 -3.76 25.06
CA LYS A 955 9.13 -2.59 24.22
C LYS A 955 7.89 -2.09 23.47
N GLU A 956 7.09 -2.98 22.88
CA GLU A 956 5.87 -2.61 22.13
C GLU A 956 4.77 -2.02 23.03
N LEU A 957 4.61 -2.56 24.23
CA LEU A 957 3.61 -2.09 25.20
C LEU A 957 4.10 -0.90 26.04
N GLY A 958 5.42 -0.63 26.05
CA GLY A 958 6.03 0.38 26.90
C GLY A 958 6.04 -0.01 28.38
N LEU A 959 6.16 -1.31 28.67
CA LEU A 959 6.16 -1.88 30.01
C LEU A 959 7.51 -2.52 30.33
N PRO A 960 8.03 -2.40 31.57
CA PRO A 960 9.21 -3.15 32.00
C PRO A 960 8.96 -4.67 31.98
N ASP A 961 10.00 -5.46 31.67
CA ASP A 961 9.91 -6.92 31.50
C ASP A 961 9.35 -7.65 32.74
N ASN A 962 9.68 -7.18 33.94
CA ASN A 962 9.17 -7.76 35.20
C ASN A 962 7.65 -7.63 35.32
N GLN A 963 7.10 -6.49 34.89
CA GLN A 963 5.66 -6.24 34.93
C GLN A 963 4.93 -7.09 33.88
N VAL A 964 5.55 -7.29 32.72
CA VAL A 964 5.04 -8.18 31.67
C VAL A 964 4.88 -9.61 32.20
N LEU A 965 5.92 -10.16 32.83
CA LEU A 965 5.87 -11.51 33.41
C LEU A 965 4.82 -11.64 34.53
N ALA A 966 4.72 -10.65 35.41
CA ALA A 966 3.71 -10.65 36.49
C ALA A 966 2.27 -10.64 35.94
N MET A 967 2.01 -9.85 34.91
CA MET A 967 0.69 -9.77 34.27
C MET A 967 0.36 -11.03 33.45
N PHE A 968 1.39 -11.61 32.81
CA PHE A 968 1.28 -12.87 32.10
C PHE A 968 0.96 -14.04 33.04
N ASN A 969 1.62 -14.12 34.20
CA ASN A 969 1.32 -15.13 35.21
C ASN A 969 -0.14 -15.07 35.69
N LYS A 970 -0.64 -13.85 35.98
CA LYS A 970 -2.06 -13.64 36.33
C LYS A 970 -3.01 -14.10 35.22
N ALA A 971 -2.64 -13.94 33.95
CA ALA A 971 -3.45 -14.41 32.82
C ALA A 971 -3.48 -15.95 32.75
N ILE A 972 -2.33 -16.62 32.89
CA ILE A 972 -2.25 -18.10 32.92
C ILE A 972 -3.05 -18.67 34.09
N ARG A 973 -2.96 -18.07 35.28
CA ARG A 973 -3.72 -18.50 36.46
C ARG A 973 -5.24 -18.45 36.22
N LYS A 974 -5.72 -17.38 35.58
CA LYS A 974 -7.14 -17.24 35.21
C LYS A 974 -7.59 -18.27 34.18
N MET A 975 -6.77 -18.51 33.14
CA MET A 975 -7.10 -19.51 32.12
C MET A 975 -7.07 -20.93 32.69
N GLY A 976 -6.10 -21.25 33.54
CA GLY A 976 -6.04 -22.54 34.23
C GLY A 976 -7.25 -22.77 35.14
N ALA A 977 -7.80 -21.72 35.75
CA ALA A 977 -9.06 -21.80 36.50
C ALA A 977 -10.26 -22.04 35.57
N GLY A 978 -10.38 -21.31 34.46
CA GLY A 978 -11.50 -21.51 33.51
C GLY A 978 -11.48 -22.85 32.79
N ILE A 979 -10.30 -23.42 32.52
CA ILE A 979 -10.21 -24.76 31.95
C ILE A 979 -10.67 -25.82 32.98
N ARG A 980 -10.32 -25.66 34.26
CA ARG A 980 -10.84 -26.54 35.33
C ARG A 980 -12.35 -26.44 35.46
N GLU A 981 -12.89 -25.22 35.49
CA GLU A 981 -14.35 -25.01 35.54
C GLU A 981 -15.07 -25.67 34.36
N ALA A 982 -14.51 -25.57 33.14
CA ALA A 982 -15.08 -26.24 31.96
C ALA A 982 -15.09 -27.78 32.11
N VAL A 983 -14.00 -28.37 32.64
CA VAL A 983 -13.92 -29.81 32.92
C VAL A 983 -14.89 -30.22 34.02
N GLU A 984 -15.03 -29.43 35.07
CA GLU A 984 -15.93 -29.69 36.20
C GLU A 984 -17.41 -29.66 35.78
N VAL A 985 -17.81 -28.68 34.96
CA VAL A 985 -19.18 -28.58 34.43
C VAL A 985 -19.54 -29.79 33.58
N GLU A 986 -18.60 -30.30 32.79
CA GLU A 986 -18.85 -31.47 31.96
C GLU A 986 -18.83 -32.77 32.76
N ALA A 987 -17.90 -32.92 33.70
CA ALA A 987 -17.95 -34.02 34.66
C ALA A 987 -19.30 -34.02 35.39
N ALA A 988 -19.79 -32.87 35.84
CA ALA A 988 -21.12 -32.75 36.45
C ALA A 988 -22.26 -33.16 35.49
N ASN A 989 -22.15 -32.86 34.19
CA ASN A 989 -23.12 -33.30 33.17
C ASN A 989 -23.05 -34.81 32.88
N GLU A 990 -21.86 -35.42 32.90
CA GLU A 990 -21.67 -36.88 32.78
C GLU A 990 -22.18 -37.61 34.03
N PHE A 991 -21.90 -37.10 35.23
CA PHE A 991 -22.38 -37.65 36.50
C PHE A 991 -23.87 -37.40 36.74
N GLY A 992 -24.46 -36.34 36.18
CA GLY A 992 -25.90 -36.05 36.25
C GLY A 992 -26.80 -37.12 35.64
N GLN A 993 -26.26 -38.02 34.80
CA GLN A 993 -26.99 -39.18 34.26
C GLN A 993 -26.96 -40.40 35.20
N THR A 994 -26.17 -40.39 36.27
CA THR A 994 -26.08 -41.49 37.24
C THR A 994 -26.29 -41.02 38.68
N GLY A 995 -27.54 -40.66 38.99
CA GLY A 995 -28.17 -40.92 40.29
C GLY A 995 -27.67 -40.17 41.54
N ASN A 996 -28.26 -39.01 41.81
CA ASN A 996 -28.98 -38.58 43.04
C ASN A 996 -28.64 -39.13 44.46
N LYS A 997 -27.43 -39.63 44.77
CA LYS A 997 -27.12 -40.17 46.12
C LYS A 997 -25.83 -39.66 46.79
N SER A 998 -25.26 -38.53 46.39
CA SER A 998 -24.03 -38.00 47.00
C SER A 998 -24.04 -36.51 47.33
N VAL A 999 -25.21 -35.89 47.49
CA VAL A 999 -25.30 -34.44 47.80
C VAL A 999 -24.89 -34.12 49.25
N GLU A 1000 -25.00 -35.07 50.20
CA GLU A 1000 -24.58 -34.84 51.60
C GLU A 1000 -23.07 -34.94 51.84
N GLY A 1001 -22.30 -35.47 50.88
CA GLY A 1001 -20.83 -35.53 50.97
C GLY A 1001 -20.13 -34.25 50.49
N LEU A 1002 -20.85 -33.39 49.77
CA LEU A 1002 -20.25 -32.26 49.03
C LEU A 1002 -20.17 -30.97 49.87
N GLU A 1003 -20.99 -30.83 50.91
CA GLU A 1003 -20.95 -29.65 51.80
C GLU A 1003 -19.76 -29.67 52.77
N LYS A 1004 -19.21 -30.85 53.09
CA LYS A 1004 -18.01 -30.96 53.96
C LYS A 1004 -16.70 -30.64 53.26
N MET A 1005 -16.70 -30.50 51.93
CA MET A 1005 -15.48 -30.18 51.15
C MET A 1005 -15.27 -28.68 50.92
N LYS A 1006 -16.23 -27.82 51.33
CA LYS A 1006 -16.12 -26.36 51.20
C LYS A 1006 -15.30 -25.69 52.31
N ASP A 1007 -15.07 -26.37 53.44
CA ASP A 1007 -14.35 -25.82 54.60
C ASP A 1007 -12.87 -26.27 54.68
N VAL A 1008 -12.21 -26.54 53.54
CA VAL A 1008 -10.81 -27.01 53.51
C VAL A 1008 -9.81 -25.87 53.21
N THR A 1009 -10.25 -24.61 53.12
CA THR A 1009 -9.36 -23.49 52.75
C THR A 1009 -8.54 -22.88 53.90
N GLU A 1010 -8.59 -23.42 55.13
CA GLU A 1010 -7.79 -22.93 56.26
C GLU A 1010 -7.19 -24.05 57.13
N LEU A 1011 -6.50 -25.02 56.53
CA LEU A 1011 -5.72 -26.01 57.29
C LEU A 1011 -4.22 -25.75 57.17
N THR A 1012 -3.53 -25.86 58.30
CA THR A 1012 -2.10 -25.51 58.43
C THR A 1012 -1.21 -26.69 58.02
N LEU A 1013 0.08 -26.40 57.74
CA LEU A 1013 1.10 -27.34 57.22
C LEU A 1013 1.22 -28.70 57.95
N GLU A 1014 0.73 -28.80 59.19
CA GLU A 1014 0.74 -30.04 59.99
C GLU A 1014 -0.39 -31.00 59.60
N GLU A 1015 -1.56 -30.49 59.19
CA GLU A 1015 -2.71 -31.31 58.78
C GLU A 1015 -2.55 -31.86 57.34
N GLU A 1016 -1.74 -31.19 56.50
CA GLU A 1016 -1.38 -31.68 55.16
C GLU A 1016 -0.42 -32.89 55.23
N GLN A 1017 0.40 -32.98 56.28
CA GLN A 1017 1.27 -34.13 56.54
C GLN A 1017 0.49 -35.34 57.06
N GLU A 1018 -0.55 -35.12 57.89
CA GLU A 1018 -1.43 -36.19 58.35
C GLU A 1018 -2.35 -36.72 57.23
N ALA A 1019 -2.87 -35.84 56.37
CA ALA A 1019 -3.65 -36.23 55.19
C ALA A 1019 -2.82 -37.06 54.21
N ALA A 1020 -1.55 -36.70 53.97
CA ALA A 1020 -0.64 -37.50 53.14
C ALA A 1020 -0.32 -38.87 53.77
N ALA A 1021 -0.26 -38.97 55.10
CA ALA A 1021 -0.06 -40.22 55.82
C ALA A 1021 -1.30 -41.13 55.78
N GLU A 1022 -2.51 -40.56 55.84
CA GLU A 1022 -3.76 -41.30 55.64
C GLU A 1022 -3.94 -41.79 54.21
N GLU A 1023 -3.57 -40.99 53.21
CA GLU A 1023 -3.64 -41.38 51.81
C GLU A 1023 -2.66 -42.53 51.49
N LEU A 1024 -1.50 -42.56 52.17
CA LEU A 1024 -0.55 -43.68 52.16
C LEU A 1024 -1.10 -44.94 52.83
N LYS A 1025 -1.87 -44.80 53.92
CA LYS A 1025 -2.57 -45.91 54.58
C LYS A 1025 -3.71 -46.46 53.71
N GLU A 1026 -4.44 -45.60 53.00
CA GLU A 1026 -5.45 -46.01 52.03
C GLU A 1026 -4.85 -46.71 50.81
N LYS A 1027 -3.73 -46.20 50.27
CA LYS A 1027 -2.99 -46.86 49.18
C LYS A 1027 -2.44 -48.23 49.63
N LYS A 1028 -2.04 -48.37 50.90
CA LYS A 1028 -1.67 -49.68 51.51
C LYS A 1028 -2.87 -50.62 51.71
N LYS A 1029 -4.07 -50.08 52.01
CA LYS A 1029 -5.33 -50.86 52.09
C LYS A 1029 -5.84 -51.30 50.72
N LYS A 1030 -5.77 -50.44 49.71
CA LYS A 1030 -6.14 -50.76 48.31
C LYS A 1030 -5.20 -51.80 47.70
N LYS A 1031 -3.90 -51.78 48.04
CA LYS A 1031 -2.93 -52.83 47.67
C LYS A 1031 -3.18 -54.20 48.33
N LYS A 1032 -4.04 -54.31 49.34
CA LYS A 1032 -4.31 -55.58 50.08
C LYS A 1032 -5.56 -56.33 49.61
N LYS A 1033 -6.34 -55.82 48.63
CA LYS A 1033 -7.66 -56.38 48.30
C LYS A 1033 -7.98 -56.64 46.82
N GLY A 1034 -7.02 -56.52 45.90
CA GLY A 1034 -7.26 -56.88 44.49
C GLY A 1034 -6.09 -57.64 43.90
N GLY A 1035 -6.25 -58.96 43.74
CA GLY A 1035 -5.30 -59.82 43.05
C GLY A 1035 -5.59 -59.92 41.54
N ILE A 1036 -4.54 -59.69 40.75
CA ILE A 1036 -4.08 -60.41 39.55
C ILE A 1036 -4.87 -60.36 38.22
N LEU A 1037 -4.20 -59.80 37.20
CA LEU A 1037 -3.83 -60.31 35.84
C LEU A 1037 -3.60 -59.06 34.94
N ASP A 1038 -2.60 -58.86 34.09
CA ASP A 1038 -1.31 -59.45 33.71
C ASP A 1038 -0.58 -58.34 32.90
N ASP A 1039 0.73 -58.15 33.05
CA ASP A 1039 1.57 -57.51 32.02
C ASP A 1039 3.07 -57.82 32.28
N ASP A 1040 3.61 -58.71 31.43
CA ASP A 1040 4.91 -59.39 31.50
C ASP A 1040 6.17 -58.51 31.28
N GLU A 1041 6.04 -57.18 31.29
CA GLU A 1041 7.18 -56.28 31.03
C GLU A 1041 7.81 -55.69 32.31
N ILE A 1042 7.11 -55.71 33.44
CA ILE A 1042 7.60 -55.12 34.70
C ILE A 1042 8.50 -56.11 35.48
N ALA A 1043 8.41 -57.41 35.20
CA ALA A 1043 9.22 -58.45 35.85
C ALA A 1043 10.74 -58.35 35.55
N ARG A 1044 11.13 -57.69 34.44
CA ARG A 1044 12.54 -57.61 34.01
C ARG A 1044 13.38 -56.58 34.76
N TYR A 1045 12.75 -55.67 35.50
CA TYR A 1045 13.43 -54.60 36.23
C TYR A 1045 13.41 -54.78 37.76
N HIS A 1046 12.90 -55.90 38.27
CA HIS A 1046 12.86 -56.14 39.71
C HIS A 1046 14.26 -56.42 40.26
N VAL A 1047 14.81 -55.49 41.05
CA VAL A 1047 15.98 -55.74 41.90
C VAL A 1047 15.48 -56.52 43.13
N LYS A 1048 15.96 -57.76 43.33
CA LYS A 1048 15.69 -58.53 44.55
C LYS A 1048 16.81 -58.26 45.56
N GLY A 1049 16.45 -57.84 46.77
CA GLY A 1049 17.32 -57.78 47.95
C GLY A 1049 16.44 -57.88 49.21
N THR A 1050 16.85 -58.63 50.22
CA THR A 1050 16.07 -58.86 51.45
C THR A 1050 16.19 -57.67 52.40
N GLN A 1051 15.17 -57.40 53.23
CA GLN A 1051 15.14 -56.23 54.12
C GLN A 1051 16.32 -56.15 55.12
N GLU A 1052 16.99 -57.26 55.38
CA GLU A 1052 18.17 -57.34 56.24
C GLU A 1052 19.42 -56.79 55.54
N GLU A 1053 19.62 -57.07 54.24
CA GLU A 1053 20.74 -56.56 53.44
C GLU A 1053 20.68 -55.04 53.23
N TRP A 1054 19.46 -54.50 53.12
CA TRP A 1054 19.26 -53.05 52.98
C TRP A 1054 19.48 -52.30 54.30
N LYS A 1055 19.22 -52.93 55.45
CA LYS A 1055 19.49 -52.35 56.78
C LYS A 1055 20.98 -52.30 57.07
N GLU A 1056 21.71 -53.36 56.76
CA GLU A 1056 23.16 -53.43 56.97
C GLU A 1056 23.92 -52.43 56.07
N ALA A 1057 23.42 -52.17 54.85
CA ALA A 1057 23.97 -51.15 53.95
C ALA A 1057 23.67 -49.69 54.39
N LEU A 1058 22.64 -49.47 55.22
CA LEU A 1058 22.23 -48.15 55.71
C LEU A 1058 22.85 -47.81 57.09
N GLU A 1059 23.15 -48.80 57.92
CA GLU A 1059 23.75 -48.60 59.26
C GLU A 1059 25.24 -48.25 59.20
N ASN A 1060 25.93 -48.48 58.08
CA ASN A 1060 27.36 -48.19 57.93
C ASN A 1060 27.69 -46.72 57.56
N LYS A 1061 26.94 -45.76 58.12
CA LYS A 1061 27.14 -44.32 57.86
C LYS A 1061 27.81 -43.64 59.07
N GLY A 1062 29.13 -43.46 58.98
CA GLY A 1062 29.83 -42.44 59.77
C GLY A 1062 29.52 -41.04 59.23
N GLU A 1063 29.31 -40.08 60.12
CA GLU A 1063 29.00 -38.68 59.78
C GLU A 1063 30.14 -38.03 58.97
N GLY A 1064 29.86 -37.69 57.70
CA GLY A 1064 30.77 -36.88 56.87
C GLY A 1064 30.65 -37.18 55.37
N GLU A 1065 30.04 -36.25 54.63
CA GLU A 1065 30.05 -36.07 53.17
C GLU A 1065 29.54 -37.21 52.24
N GLY A 1066 28.83 -36.81 51.18
CA GLY A 1066 28.00 -37.68 50.35
C GLY A 1066 28.76 -38.76 49.58
N GLY A 1067 28.66 -40.01 50.02
CA GLY A 1067 29.07 -41.21 49.29
C GLY A 1067 27.89 -42.02 48.76
N SER A 1068 27.93 -42.42 47.49
CA SER A 1068 26.95 -43.33 46.87
C SER A 1068 27.18 -44.79 47.29
N VAL A 1069 26.13 -45.48 47.73
CA VAL A 1069 26.18 -46.92 48.08
C VAL A 1069 26.01 -47.76 46.80
N GLN A 1070 27.00 -48.60 46.47
CA GLN A 1070 26.92 -49.57 45.38
C GLN A 1070 26.65 -50.97 45.93
N VAL A 1071 25.52 -51.57 45.54
CA VAL A 1071 25.22 -53.00 45.78
C VAL A 1071 25.61 -53.79 44.53
N LYS A 1072 26.59 -54.70 44.65
CA LYS A 1072 27.06 -55.54 43.53
C LYS A 1072 26.02 -56.60 43.18
N ARG A 1073 25.49 -56.57 41.96
CA ARG A 1073 24.81 -57.72 41.34
C ARG A 1073 25.86 -58.80 41.04
N LYS A 1074 25.68 -60.00 41.59
CA LYS A 1074 26.30 -61.22 41.04
C LYS A 1074 25.61 -61.51 39.70
N ARG A 1075 26.31 -61.27 38.59
CA ARG A 1075 25.99 -61.87 37.30
C ARG A 1075 26.90 -63.10 37.19
N ASP A 1076 26.31 -64.28 37.04
CA ASP A 1076 27.04 -65.40 36.47
C ASP A 1076 27.15 -65.15 34.95
N ALA A 1077 28.35 -65.44 34.46
CA ALA A 1077 28.91 -65.02 33.20
C ALA A 1077 28.73 -66.05 32.09
N GLU A 1078 28.68 -65.57 30.84
CA GLU A 1078 29.48 -66.00 29.68
C GLU A 1078 29.02 -65.14 28.48
N GLU A 1079 29.75 -64.06 28.17
CA GLU A 1079 30.91 -63.95 27.24
C GLU A 1079 30.41 -63.34 25.90
N ILE A 1080 30.52 -62.03 25.69
CA ILE A 1080 31.69 -61.14 25.42
C ILE A 1080 32.06 -61.15 23.92
N GLU A 1081 31.89 -60.00 23.27
CA GLU A 1081 32.94 -59.23 22.57
C GLU A 1081 32.37 -57.83 22.24
N ASP A 1082 32.73 -56.80 23.00
CA ASP A 1082 33.88 -55.87 22.85
C ASP A 1082 33.58 -54.75 21.80
N ALA A 1083 33.19 -53.55 22.23
CA ALA A 1083 33.99 -52.43 22.73
C ALA A 1083 34.51 -51.51 21.62
N GLY A 1084 34.24 -50.20 21.79
CA GLY A 1084 34.69 -49.14 20.89
C GLY A 1084 34.18 -47.77 21.34
N LEU A 1085 34.97 -47.13 22.20
CA LEU A 1085 34.77 -45.85 22.85
C LEU A 1085 34.70 -44.64 21.90
N GLY A 1086 33.94 -43.62 22.34
CA GLY A 1086 34.37 -42.22 22.39
C GLY A 1086 35.01 -41.58 21.15
N GLU A 1087 34.18 -40.90 20.35
CA GLU A 1087 34.48 -39.60 19.73
C GLU A 1087 33.22 -39.18 18.93
N ASN A 1088 32.34 -38.33 19.48
CA ASN A 1088 31.30 -37.68 18.66
C ASN A 1088 30.79 -36.35 19.23
N PHE A 1089 31.68 -35.60 19.89
CA PHE A 1089 31.61 -34.15 19.84
C PHE A 1089 32.37 -33.72 18.57
N LYS A 1090 31.65 -33.19 17.57
CA LYS A 1090 32.11 -32.50 16.32
C LYS A 1090 32.03 -33.19 14.94
N ARG A 1091 31.41 -34.36 14.74
CA ARG A 1091 31.20 -34.92 13.37
C ARG A 1091 29.75 -35.20 12.95
N SER A 1092 28.79 -34.73 13.75
CA SER A 1092 27.35 -34.90 13.52
C SER A 1092 26.69 -33.88 12.56
N ASN A 1093 27.41 -32.97 11.90
CA ASN A 1093 26.72 -31.81 11.29
C ASN A 1093 27.27 -31.31 9.94
N ARG A 1094 27.69 -32.21 9.03
CA ARG A 1094 28.03 -31.78 7.66
C ARG A 1094 27.98 -32.83 6.56
N TYR A 1095 28.03 -34.12 6.86
CA TYR A 1095 28.13 -35.16 5.82
C TYR A 1095 26.79 -35.83 5.47
N TYR A 1096 25.83 -35.91 6.39
CA TYR A 1096 24.53 -36.53 6.11
C TYR A 1096 23.48 -35.57 5.55
N GLU A 1097 23.61 -34.26 5.78
CA GLU A 1097 22.73 -33.24 5.16
C GLU A 1097 23.13 -32.92 3.71
N GLU A 1098 24.41 -33.02 3.33
CA GLU A 1098 24.86 -32.79 1.94
C GLU A 1098 24.58 -33.96 0.98
N GLU A 1099 24.34 -35.17 1.49
CA GLU A 1099 24.16 -36.38 0.67
C GLU A 1099 22.69 -36.66 0.35
N GLU A 1100 21.75 -36.30 1.22
CA GLU A 1100 20.31 -36.36 0.91
C GLU A 1100 19.87 -35.28 -0.11
N GLU A 1101 20.47 -34.08 -0.07
CA GLU A 1101 20.21 -33.02 -1.06
C GLU A 1101 20.72 -33.39 -2.47
N ARG A 1102 21.94 -33.95 -2.57
CA ARG A 1102 22.51 -34.42 -3.85
C ARG A 1102 21.72 -35.59 -4.45
N VAL A 1103 21.18 -36.48 -3.62
CA VAL A 1103 20.35 -37.60 -4.10
C VAL A 1103 18.99 -37.12 -4.58
N ARG A 1104 18.33 -36.16 -3.91
CA ARG A 1104 17.05 -35.59 -4.38
C ARG A 1104 17.18 -34.78 -5.67
N GLU A 1105 18.25 -34.00 -5.84
CA GLU A 1105 18.50 -33.27 -7.09
C GLU A 1105 18.80 -34.22 -8.27
N SER A 1106 19.54 -35.31 -8.04
CA SER A 1106 19.91 -36.28 -9.08
C SER A 1106 18.70 -37.06 -9.64
N VAL A 1107 17.66 -37.30 -8.83
CA VAL A 1107 16.44 -38.00 -9.25
C VAL A 1107 15.50 -37.04 -10.02
N GLY A 1108 15.42 -35.77 -9.61
CA GLY A 1108 14.64 -34.73 -10.31
C GLY A 1108 15.19 -34.36 -11.71
N LEU A 1109 16.53 -34.28 -11.84
CA LEU A 1109 17.18 -34.00 -13.13
C LEU A 1109 17.01 -35.15 -14.13
N LYS A 1110 17.07 -36.42 -13.68
CA LYS A 1110 16.88 -37.59 -14.56
C LYS A 1110 15.46 -37.70 -15.11
N MET A 1111 14.43 -37.35 -14.33
CA MET A 1111 13.03 -37.35 -14.83
C MET A 1111 12.77 -36.24 -15.85
N THR A 1112 13.32 -35.04 -15.62
CA THR A 1112 13.11 -33.89 -16.51
C THR A 1112 13.91 -33.99 -17.82
N GLU A 1113 15.10 -34.60 -17.80
CA GLU A 1113 15.85 -34.92 -19.02
C GLU A 1113 15.20 -36.02 -19.86
N LYS A 1114 14.59 -37.03 -19.23
CA LYS A 1114 13.87 -38.10 -19.94
C LYS A 1114 12.63 -37.54 -20.67
N MET A 1115 11.85 -36.67 -20.01
CA MET A 1115 10.72 -35.98 -20.66
C MET A 1115 11.17 -35.03 -21.78
N LYS A 1116 12.30 -34.33 -21.63
CA LYS A 1116 12.85 -33.46 -22.69
C LYS A 1116 13.38 -34.26 -23.88
N LYS A 1117 13.99 -35.43 -23.66
CA LYS A 1117 14.43 -36.35 -24.73
C LYS A 1117 13.23 -36.93 -25.50
N ASP A 1118 12.14 -37.30 -24.83
CA ASP A 1118 10.92 -37.79 -25.49
C ASP A 1118 10.19 -36.71 -26.29
N LYS A 1119 10.14 -35.46 -25.77
CA LYS A 1119 9.65 -34.31 -26.54
C LYS A 1119 10.54 -33.98 -27.75
N LYS A 1120 11.87 -34.10 -27.63
CA LYS A 1120 12.80 -33.89 -28.76
C LYS A 1120 12.71 -35.00 -29.81
N ARG A 1121 12.48 -36.26 -29.43
CA ARG A 1121 12.25 -37.38 -30.36
C ARG A 1121 10.96 -37.19 -31.15
N LYS A 1122 9.82 -36.95 -30.49
CA LYS A 1122 8.55 -36.65 -31.19
C LYS A 1122 8.63 -35.46 -32.15
N LYS A 1123 9.44 -34.43 -31.82
CA LYS A 1123 9.63 -33.25 -32.67
C LYS A 1123 10.62 -33.48 -33.83
N LYS A 1124 11.53 -34.47 -33.72
CA LYS A 1124 12.44 -34.89 -34.80
C LYS A 1124 11.73 -35.81 -35.80
N ASP A 1125 10.88 -36.71 -35.30
CA ASP A 1125 10.12 -37.63 -36.15
C ASP A 1125 9.04 -36.88 -36.95
N GLY A 1126 8.38 -35.88 -36.36
CA GLY A 1126 7.47 -34.99 -37.09
C GLY A 1126 8.14 -34.06 -38.11
N LYS A 1127 9.48 -33.86 -38.04
CA LYS A 1127 10.24 -33.06 -39.00
C LYS A 1127 10.78 -33.90 -40.16
N LYS A 1128 11.11 -35.18 -39.91
CA LYS A 1128 11.47 -36.15 -40.96
C LYS A 1128 10.29 -36.54 -41.86
N ILE A 1129 9.06 -36.52 -41.34
CA ILE A 1129 7.85 -36.78 -42.14
C ILE A 1129 7.49 -35.60 -43.07
N ARG A 1130 8.01 -34.39 -42.81
CA ARG A 1130 7.80 -33.20 -43.67
C ARG A 1130 8.90 -32.96 -44.72
N GLU A 1131 10.02 -33.67 -44.66
CA GLU A 1131 11.13 -33.55 -45.61
C GLU A 1131 11.17 -34.69 -46.66
N ILE A 1132 10.18 -35.59 -46.67
CA ILE A 1132 10.05 -36.69 -47.67
C ILE A 1132 8.77 -36.54 -48.53
N GLY A 1133 8.05 -35.42 -48.44
CA GLY A 1133 6.78 -35.19 -49.16
C GLY A 1133 6.70 -33.84 -49.88
N GLY A 1134 7.74 -33.43 -50.60
CA GLY A 1134 7.77 -32.17 -51.35
C GLY A 1134 8.82 -32.09 -52.46
N LEU A 1135 9.13 -33.25 -53.05
CA LEU A 1135 9.72 -33.38 -54.39
C LEU A 1135 8.65 -34.04 -55.26
N GLU A 1136 7.74 -33.21 -55.77
CA GLU A 1136 6.94 -33.34 -56.99
C GLU A 1136 6.30 -31.98 -57.29
#